data_AF-A0A853IXN1-F1
#
_entry.id   AF-A0A853IXN1-F1
#
_cell.length_a   1.000
_cell.length_b   1.000
_cell.length_c   1.000
_cell.angle_alpha   90.00
_cell.angle_beta   90.00
_cell.angle_gamma   90.00
#
_symmetry.space_group_name_H-M   'P 1'
#
loop_
_entity.id
_entity.type
_entity.pdbx_description
1 polymer ?
#
loop_
_entity_poly.entity_id
_entity_poly.type
_entity_poly.pdbx_seq_one_letter_code
_entity_poly.pdbx_strand_id
1 'polypeptide(L)'
;MNASANAPGAARVLVVDDEPDLRTLYELTLLREGYQVASAGTLAEARAQLAQQRFDVVITDMRLPDGLGLELLREVAQAQRPERCIMITAYGSAENAVEALKCGAFDYLTKPVDLKQFRGVVSSALQSPAAPLQAAPAAAPAHPAAAAAAPVPARAPDQPTALSADGQGALGRMIGESAAMRSVKQRIRKVAPSMAPVLIHGESGTGKELVANAIHGCSHRSDGPFVPVNCGAIPENLLEAEFFGARKGSYTGATQDREGFFQAARGGTLFLDEIGDLPLAMQAKLLRAIQERRVRALGDTQEEPVDVRIVSATHKDLAAEVQAGRFRQDLFYRLNVIEIVVPPLRERRDDLPALCQALLTRIATEAGIPVPTLSPRLLDELRSAPLEGNVRELENLLHRAVALGEAGDSGWGLMGDDLMPATAPPTAAAPPLLHDDAPTAPAAIPAPAAALAANELPADLGAWLDAQERLILVRALDETGFNRTAAAARLGLNLRQMRYRMARLGISAPPTARPMTTAPEPRRPLWQHGWYRHARALPSPNFGPRPANTAIDLIVVHSISLPPGEFGGDHVQALFTNTLDWDAHPYFQTIRGLEVSAHFFIRRDGALWQFVSVDDRAWHAGASCFGGRDNCNDYSVGIELEGLEGGRFEPAQYAALAPLCRALAARHPIAAIAGHEHIAPGRKHDPGPGFNWPRLRRALRWPAHRFPPGVA
;
A
#
# COMPACT_ATOMS: atom_id res chain seq x y z
N MET A 1 4.52 2.16 63.12
CA MET A 1 3.14 1.99 62.62
C MET A 1 3.15 2.42 61.16
N ASN A 2 3.37 1.46 60.25
CA ASN A 2 3.39 1.71 58.81
C ASN A 2 1.96 1.64 58.28
N ALA A 3 1.47 2.74 57.73
CA ALA A 3 0.32 2.72 56.84
C ALA A 3 0.79 2.17 55.47
N SER A 4 0.22 1.04 55.07
CA SER A 4 0.45 0.37 53.81
C SER A 4 -0.09 1.21 52.65
N ALA A 5 0.77 1.61 51.72
CA ALA A 5 0.36 2.18 50.43
C ALA A 5 0.08 1.03 49.46
N ASN A 6 -1.14 0.98 48.92
CA ASN A 6 -1.63 -0.01 47.95
C ASN A 6 -0.74 -0.08 46.69
N ALA A 7 -0.46 -1.30 46.22
CA ALA A 7 0.07 -1.56 44.89
C ALA A 7 -0.96 -1.13 43.81
N PRO A 8 -0.53 -0.59 42.64
CA PRO A 8 -1.45 -0.26 41.55
C PRO A 8 -2.01 -1.54 40.94
N GLY A 9 -3.33 -1.68 40.90
CA GLY A 9 -4.02 -2.80 40.26
C GLY A 9 -3.91 -2.73 38.73
N ALA A 10 -3.76 -3.89 38.08
CA ALA A 10 -3.75 -4.02 36.62
C ALA A 10 -5.00 -3.38 35.98
N ALA A 11 -4.81 -2.51 34.99
CA ALA A 11 -5.91 -1.83 34.30
C ALA A 11 -6.87 -2.83 33.64
N ARG A 12 -8.17 -2.53 33.66
CA ARG A 12 -9.24 -3.43 33.22
C ARG A 12 -9.75 -2.99 31.85
N VAL A 13 -9.72 -3.89 30.87
CA VAL A 13 -10.13 -3.62 29.49
C VAL A 13 -11.31 -4.51 29.13
N LEU A 14 -12.36 -3.94 28.55
CA LEU A 14 -13.49 -4.67 27.98
C LEU A 14 -13.31 -4.76 26.46
N VAL A 15 -13.33 -5.97 25.89
CA VAL A 15 -13.29 -6.21 24.44
C VAL A 15 -14.64 -6.74 23.95
N VAL A 16 -15.28 -6.03 23.03
CA VAL A 16 -16.58 -6.37 22.45
C VAL A 16 -16.42 -6.62 20.95
N ASP A 17 -16.47 -7.87 20.52
CA ASP A 17 -16.31 -8.25 19.10
C ASP A 17 -17.08 -9.54 18.87
N ASP A 18 -17.89 -9.64 17.81
CA ASP A 18 -18.72 -10.82 17.56
C ASP A 18 -17.92 -12.00 17.01
N GLU A 19 -16.75 -11.73 16.43
CA GLU A 19 -15.85 -12.75 15.89
C GLU A 19 -15.00 -13.39 17.00
N PRO A 20 -15.18 -14.69 17.31
CA PRO A 20 -14.54 -15.33 18.46
C PRO A 20 -13.01 -15.41 18.32
N ASP A 21 -12.51 -15.56 17.09
CA ASP A 21 -11.07 -15.68 16.81
C ASP A 21 -10.36 -14.33 17.03
N LEU A 22 -10.95 -13.21 16.55
CA LEU A 22 -10.42 -11.86 16.79
C LEU A 22 -10.53 -11.45 18.24
N ARG A 23 -11.65 -11.76 18.91
CA ARG A 23 -11.82 -11.50 20.34
C ARG A 23 -10.75 -12.21 21.17
N THR A 24 -10.49 -13.48 20.87
CA THR A 24 -9.43 -14.28 21.52
C THR A 24 -8.05 -13.67 21.24
N LEU A 25 -7.80 -13.21 20.00
CA LEU A 25 -6.54 -12.55 19.63
C LEU A 25 -6.30 -11.27 20.44
N TYR A 26 -7.31 -10.40 20.54
CA TYR A 26 -7.22 -9.16 21.33
C TYR A 26 -7.07 -9.44 22.82
N GLU A 27 -7.82 -10.41 23.34
CA GLU A 27 -7.74 -10.84 24.73
C GLU A 27 -6.35 -11.34 25.09
N LEU A 28 -5.79 -12.28 24.31
CA LEU A 28 -4.43 -12.79 24.53
C LEU A 28 -3.37 -11.70 24.38
N THR A 29 -3.56 -10.76 23.45
CA THR A 29 -2.64 -9.63 23.25
C THR A 29 -2.61 -8.73 24.48
N LEU A 30 -3.78 -8.38 25.04
CA LEU A 30 -3.90 -7.49 26.19
C LEU A 30 -3.53 -8.16 27.52
N LEU A 31 -3.83 -9.46 27.69
CA LEU A 31 -3.40 -10.24 28.86
C LEU A 31 -1.87 -10.30 28.95
N ARG A 32 -1.16 -10.43 27.80
CA ARG A 32 0.31 -10.40 27.75
C ARG A 32 0.91 -9.06 28.17
N GLU A 33 0.19 -7.97 27.95
CA GLU A 33 0.58 -6.61 28.39
C GLU A 33 0.26 -6.36 29.87
N GLY A 34 -0.28 -7.37 30.58
CA GLY A 34 -0.55 -7.31 32.01
C GLY A 34 -1.90 -6.68 32.38
N TYR A 35 -2.81 -6.48 31.42
CA TYR A 35 -4.16 -5.97 31.67
C TYR A 35 -5.13 -7.08 32.11
N GLN A 36 -6.14 -6.72 32.90
CA GLN A 36 -7.28 -7.60 33.16
C GLN A 36 -8.30 -7.43 32.03
N VAL A 37 -8.53 -8.48 31.26
CA VAL A 37 -9.43 -8.41 30.11
C VAL A 37 -10.76 -9.09 30.44
N ALA A 38 -11.86 -8.45 30.09
CA ALA A 38 -13.17 -9.10 29.97
C ALA A 38 -13.62 -9.03 28.52
N SER A 39 -14.34 -10.04 28.05
CA SER A 39 -14.77 -10.14 26.66
C SER A 39 -16.30 -10.29 26.56
N ALA A 40 -16.87 -9.74 25.49
CA ALA A 40 -18.30 -9.80 25.17
C ALA A 40 -18.47 -10.00 23.66
N GLY A 41 -19.48 -10.78 23.26
CA GLY A 41 -19.81 -11.01 21.84
C GLY A 41 -20.97 -10.16 21.33
N THR A 42 -21.67 -9.47 22.23
CA THR A 42 -22.89 -8.72 21.94
C THR A 42 -22.94 -7.43 22.77
N LEU A 43 -23.71 -6.44 22.32
CA LEU A 43 -23.97 -5.21 23.07
C LEU A 43 -24.70 -5.51 24.39
N ALA A 44 -25.63 -6.46 24.40
CA ALA A 44 -26.33 -6.87 25.61
C ALA A 44 -25.38 -7.38 26.71
N GLU A 45 -24.41 -8.23 26.35
CA GLU A 45 -23.37 -8.69 27.26
C GLU A 45 -22.46 -7.56 27.72
N ALA A 46 -22.04 -6.68 26.81
CA ALA A 46 -21.20 -5.52 27.13
C ALA A 46 -21.90 -4.58 28.14
N ARG A 47 -23.20 -4.30 27.94
CA ARG A 47 -24.02 -3.50 28.87
C ARG A 47 -24.15 -4.16 30.24
N ALA A 48 -24.37 -5.47 30.28
CA ALA A 48 -24.45 -6.21 31.54
C ALA A 48 -23.14 -6.12 32.33
N GLN A 49 -21.99 -6.23 31.65
CA GLN A 49 -20.68 -6.08 32.29
C GLN A 49 -20.41 -4.64 32.75
N LEU A 50 -20.72 -3.63 31.93
CA LEU A 50 -20.59 -2.21 32.31
C LEU A 50 -21.50 -1.82 33.49
N ALA A 51 -22.63 -2.48 33.67
CA ALA A 51 -23.52 -2.28 34.82
C ALA A 51 -22.96 -2.91 36.11
N GLN A 52 -22.25 -4.03 36.00
CA GLN A 52 -21.70 -4.76 37.14
C GLN A 52 -20.36 -4.19 37.62
N GLN A 53 -19.56 -3.65 36.71
CA GLN A 53 -18.21 -3.18 37.04
C GLN A 53 -17.74 -2.02 36.18
N ARG A 54 -16.65 -1.40 36.61
CA ARG A 54 -15.93 -0.36 35.85
C ARG A 54 -14.73 -0.96 35.12
N PHE A 55 -14.47 -0.38 33.96
CA PHE A 55 -13.29 -0.63 33.14
C PHE A 55 -12.50 0.66 33.01
N ASP A 56 -11.28 0.58 32.50
CA ASP A 56 -10.46 1.75 32.16
C ASP A 56 -10.56 2.05 30.66
N VAL A 57 -10.63 0.99 29.84
CA VAL A 57 -10.79 1.05 28.39
C VAL A 57 -11.89 0.09 27.94
N VAL A 58 -12.72 0.55 27.01
CA VAL A 58 -13.71 -0.28 26.29
C VAL A 58 -13.34 -0.30 24.82
N ILE A 59 -13.18 -1.47 24.24
CA ILE A 59 -12.86 -1.68 22.83
C ILE A 59 -14.07 -2.37 22.21
N THR A 60 -14.65 -1.81 21.15
CA THR A 60 -15.85 -2.40 20.52
C THR A 60 -15.73 -2.44 19.01
N ASP A 61 -16.16 -3.55 18.40
CA ASP A 61 -16.48 -3.56 16.97
C ASP A 61 -17.65 -2.60 16.69
N MET A 62 -17.64 -1.98 15.52
CA MET A 62 -18.68 -1.09 15.05
C MET A 62 -19.98 -1.85 14.75
N ARG A 63 -19.89 -3.08 14.24
CA ARG A 63 -21.07 -3.90 13.93
C ARG A 63 -21.05 -5.12 14.82
N LEU A 64 -22.11 -5.28 15.61
CA LEU A 64 -22.34 -6.44 16.46
C LEU A 64 -23.69 -7.06 16.06
N PRO A 65 -23.93 -8.34 16.35
CA PRO A 65 -25.13 -9.06 15.93
C PRO A 65 -26.44 -8.45 16.46
N ASP A 66 -26.38 -7.69 17.55
CA ASP A 66 -27.51 -7.06 18.22
C ASP A 66 -27.53 -5.53 18.12
N GLY A 67 -26.66 -4.92 17.30
CA GLY A 67 -26.70 -3.48 17.03
C GLY A 67 -25.35 -2.88 16.59
N LEU A 68 -25.24 -1.55 16.72
CA LEU A 68 -24.01 -0.83 16.38
C LEU A 68 -23.20 -0.51 17.63
N GLY A 69 -21.89 -0.79 17.62
CA GLY A 69 -20.96 -0.45 18.71
C GLY A 69 -20.97 1.03 19.10
N LEU A 70 -21.32 1.90 18.15
CA LEU A 70 -21.47 3.33 18.38
C LEU A 70 -22.56 3.67 19.41
N GLU A 71 -23.59 2.85 19.55
CA GLU A 71 -24.62 3.01 20.58
C GLU A 71 -24.01 2.87 21.98
N LEU A 72 -23.11 1.90 22.16
CA LEU A 72 -22.38 1.69 23.42
C LEU A 72 -21.53 2.92 23.78
N LEU A 73 -20.87 3.52 22.78
CA LEU A 73 -20.09 4.76 22.97
C LEU A 73 -20.96 5.92 23.43
N ARG A 74 -22.12 6.11 22.79
CA ARG A 74 -23.08 7.16 23.16
C ARG A 74 -23.62 6.94 24.57
N GLU A 75 -23.92 5.70 24.95
CA GLU A 75 -24.38 5.35 26.29
C GLU A 75 -23.32 5.64 27.37
N VAL A 76 -22.06 5.26 27.12
CA VAL A 76 -20.93 5.55 28.02
C VAL A 76 -20.75 7.07 28.18
N ALA A 77 -20.81 7.82 27.08
CA ALA A 77 -20.70 9.28 27.09
C ALA A 77 -21.89 9.98 27.79
N GLN A 78 -23.13 9.56 27.52
CA GLN A 78 -24.35 10.10 28.14
C GLN A 78 -24.41 9.82 29.65
N ALA A 79 -23.97 8.63 30.06
CA ALA A 79 -23.86 8.26 31.47
C ALA A 79 -22.64 8.90 32.17
N GLN A 80 -21.89 9.75 31.47
CA GLN A 80 -20.68 10.44 31.95
C GLN A 80 -19.68 9.49 32.61
N ARG A 81 -19.56 8.28 32.08
CA ARG A 81 -18.64 7.31 32.63
C ARG A 81 -17.21 7.63 32.18
N PRO A 82 -16.19 7.32 32.99
CA PRO A 82 -14.81 7.72 32.71
C PRO A 82 -14.09 6.80 31.72
N GLU A 83 -14.72 5.72 31.24
CA GLU A 83 -14.05 4.75 30.36
C GLU A 83 -13.69 5.36 29.01
N ARG A 84 -12.50 5.01 28.52
CA ARG A 84 -12.06 5.41 27.18
C ARG A 84 -12.52 4.37 26.17
N CYS A 85 -13.29 4.80 25.17
CA CYS A 85 -13.80 3.90 24.15
C CYS A 85 -12.92 3.90 22.90
N ILE A 86 -12.48 2.73 22.44
CA ILE A 86 -11.79 2.55 21.15
C ILE A 86 -12.72 1.77 20.24
N MET A 87 -12.93 2.24 19.01
CA MET A 87 -13.73 1.52 18.03
C MET A 87 -12.83 0.73 17.08
N ILE A 88 -13.22 -0.51 16.75
CA ILE A 88 -12.65 -1.33 15.69
C ILE A 88 -13.71 -1.53 14.60
N THR A 89 -13.35 -1.59 13.31
CA THR A 89 -14.32 -1.95 12.25
C THR A 89 -13.68 -2.58 11.02
N ALA A 90 -14.39 -3.50 10.36
CA ALA A 90 -14.00 -4.09 9.08
C ALA A 90 -14.25 -3.19 7.86
N TYR A 91 -15.17 -2.23 7.96
CA TYR A 91 -15.45 -1.25 6.90
C TYR A 91 -14.86 0.11 7.29
N GLY A 92 -13.59 0.29 6.94
CA GLY A 92 -12.89 1.56 7.06
C GLY A 92 -13.44 2.59 6.08
N SER A 93 -14.40 3.41 6.52
CA SER A 93 -14.79 4.63 5.80
C SER A 93 -14.50 5.85 6.68
N ALA A 94 -14.05 6.94 6.05
CA ALA A 94 -13.75 8.18 6.76
C ALA A 94 -14.99 8.72 7.51
N GLU A 95 -16.19 8.45 6.99
CA GLU A 95 -17.47 8.84 7.60
C GLU A 95 -17.69 8.11 8.94
N ASN A 96 -17.45 6.79 8.99
CA ASN A 96 -17.62 5.98 10.20
C ASN A 96 -16.57 6.33 11.27
N ALA A 97 -15.33 6.60 10.87
CA ALA A 97 -14.25 7.03 11.77
C ALA A 97 -14.57 8.39 12.42
N VAL A 98 -15.08 9.34 11.63
CA VAL A 98 -15.50 10.66 12.13
C VAL A 98 -16.70 10.54 13.06
N GLU A 99 -17.66 9.67 12.75
CA GLU A 99 -18.82 9.45 13.62
C GLU A 99 -18.43 8.82 14.97
N ALA A 100 -17.48 7.88 14.96
CA ALA A 100 -16.91 7.26 16.17
C ALA A 100 -16.29 8.29 17.12
N LEU A 101 -15.40 9.13 16.60
CA LEU A 101 -14.71 10.17 17.38
C LEU A 101 -15.68 11.24 17.89
N LYS A 102 -16.65 11.65 17.07
CA LYS A 102 -17.72 12.58 17.50
C LYS A 102 -18.58 12.05 18.64
N CYS A 103 -18.79 10.73 18.68
CA CYS A 103 -19.54 10.08 19.76
C CYS A 103 -18.68 9.82 21.02
N GLY A 104 -17.44 10.31 21.06
CA GLY A 104 -16.56 10.23 22.23
C GLY A 104 -15.60 9.04 22.22
N ALA A 105 -15.38 8.39 21.07
CA ALA A 105 -14.27 7.45 20.96
C ALA A 105 -12.95 8.18 21.21
N PHE A 106 -12.08 7.56 22.00
CA PHE A 106 -10.68 7.95 22.16
C PHE A 106 -9.91 7.76 20.86
N ASP A 107 -10.13 6.64 20.18
CA ASP A 107 -9.48 6.33 18.90
C ASP A 107 -10.30 5.32 18.08
N TYR A 108 -9.89 5.11 16.84
CA TYR A 108 -10.55 4.27 15.85
C TYR A 108 -9.52 3.44 15.06
N LEU A 109 -9.78 2.15 14.91
CA LEU A 109 -8.92 1.19 14.22
C LEU A 109 -9.68 0.44 13.12
N THR A 110 -9.04 0.21 11.97
CA THR A 110 -9.60 -0.57 10.85
C THR A 110 -9.07 -2.00 10.86
N LYS A 111 -9.94 -3.00 10.68
CA LYS A 111 -9.54 -4.40 10.43
C LYS A 111 -8.98 -4.51 8.99
N PRO A 112 -7.91 -5.30 8.75
CA PRO A 112 -7.17 -6.10 9.72
C PRO A 112 -6.35 -5.22 10.69
N VAL A 113 -6.50 -5.46 12.00
CA VAL A 113 -5.88 -4.63 13.03
C VAL A 113 -4.43 -5.05 13.23
N ASP A 114 -3.50 -4.12 13.04
CA ASP A 114 -2.10 -4.33 13.42
C ASP A 114 -1.97 -4.36 14.95
N LEU A 115 -1.42 -5.46 15.49
CA LEU A 115 -1.33 -5.68 16.94
C LEU A 115 -0.33 -4.74 17.65
N LYS A 116 0.64 -4.16 16.93
CA LYS A 116 1.55 -3.15 17.50
C LYS A 116 0.83 -1.81 17.62
N GLN A 117 0.08 -1.42 16.58
CA GLN A 117 -0.79 -0.24 16.61
C GLN A 117 -1.86 -0.36 17.68
N PHE A 118 -2.56 -1.50 17.76
CA PHE A 118 -3.60 -1.79 18.75
C PHE A 118 -3.11 -1.59 20.19
N ARG A 119 -1.94 -2.16 20.53
CA ARG A 119 -1.33 -1.98 21.86
C ARG A 119 -0.94 -0.53 22.14
N GLY A 120 -0.38 0.16 21.14
CA GLY A 120 -0.02 1.57 21.25
C GLY A 120 -1.22 2.46 21.56
N VAL A 121 -2.36 2.20 20.91
CA VAL A 121 -3.60 2.95 21.13
C VAL A 121 -4.18 2.68 22.51
N VAL A 122 -4.25 1.41 22.94
CA VAL A 122 -4.75 1.04 24.28
C VAL A 122 -3.86 1.65 25.39
N SER A 123 -2.54 1.58 25.23
CA SER A 123 -1.59 2.19 26.17
C SER A 123 -1.75 3.71 26.23
N SER A 124 -1.93 4.37 25.08
CA SER A 124 -2.18 5.82 25.00
C SER A 124 -3.51 6.21 25.66
N ALA A 125 -4.54 5.37 25.53
CA ALA A 125 -5.83 5.58 26.19
C ALA A 125 -5.72 5.52 27.72
N LEU A 126 -4.88 4.62 28.24
CA LEU A 126 -4.63 4.43 29.68
C LEU A 126 -3.72 5.52 30.27
N GLN A 127 -2.76 6.05 29.51
CA GLN A 127 -1.82 7.07 29.95
C GLN A 127 -2.36 8.51 29.85
N SER A 128 -3.42 8.72 29.08
CA SER A 128 -4.00 10.05 28.88
C SER A 128 -4.80 10.51 30.12
N PRO A 129 -4.43 11.64 30.77
CA PRO A 129 -5.21 12.17 31.88
C PRO A 129 -6.65 12.47 31.43
N ALA A 130 -7.63 12.14 32.28
CA ALA A 130 -9.04 12.42 32.01
C ALA A 130 -9.26 13.93 31.80
N ALA A 131 -9.44 14.35 30.56
CA ALA A 131 -9.77 15.73 30.23
C ALA A 131 -11.24 16.00 30.63
N PRO A 132 -11.56 17.11 31.30
CA PRO A 132 -12.95 17.50 31.51
C PRO A 132 -13.59 17.84 30.16
N LEU A 133 -14.77 17.27 29.90
CA LEU A 133 -15.62 17.60 28.76
C LEU A 133 -15.88 19.11 28.72
N GLN A 134 -15.36 19.81 27.71
CA GLN A 134 -15.68 21.22 27.48
C GLN A 134 -17.10 21.36 26.94
N ALA A 135 -17.95 22.03 27.72
CA ALA A 135 -19.24 22.55 27.31
C ALA A 135 -19.07 23.74 26.35
N ALA A 136 -19.93 23.81 25.33
CA ALA A 136 -20.00 24.91 24.37
C ALA A 136 -20.24 26.27 25.05
N PRO A 137 -19.64 27.38 24.58
CA PRO A 137 -20.08 28.71 24.99
C PRO A 137 -21.07 29.32 23.99
N ALA A 138 -22.11 29.90 24.58
CA ALA A 138 -23.18 30.67 23.95
C ALA A 138 -22.73 32.07 23.50
N ALA A 139 -23.60 32.71 22.73
CA ALA A 139 -23.39 33.91 21.94
C ALA A 139 -23.19 35.25 22.69
N ALA A 140 -22.42 36.14 22.01
CA ALA A 140 -22.49 37.61 21.92
C ALA A 140 -22.03 38.49 23.12
N PRO A 141 -21.70 39.80 22.96
CA PRO A 141 -21.82 40.69 21.79
C PRO A 141 -20.58 41.58 21.44
N ALA A 142 -20.78 42.49 20.48
CA ALA A 142 -19.84 43.27 19.66
C ALA A 142 -19.17 44.52 20.31
N HIS A 143 -17.93 44.81 19.85
CA HIS A 143 -17.19 46.09 19.59
C HIS A 143 -17.14 47.23 20.66
N PRO A 144 -16.11 48.14 20.70
CA PRO A 144 -15.30 48.63 19.56
C PRO A 144 -13.78 48.97 19.79
N ALA A 145 -13.11 49.18 18.66
CA ALA A 145 -12.02 50.14 18.33
C ALA A 145 -10.75 50.31 19.22
N ALA A 146 -9.61 50.03 18.57
CA ALA A 146 -8.35 50.81 18.48
C ALA A 146 -7.68 51.40 19.74
N ALA A 147 -6.45 50.94 20.04
CA ALA A 147 -5.32 51.82 20.40
C ALA A 147 -3.96 51.08 20.43
N ALA A 148 -3.02 51.63 19.66
CA ALA A 148 -1.59 51.83 19.93
C ALA A 148 -0.69 50.68 20.44
N ALA A 149 0.31 50.37 19.60
CA ALA A 149 1.50 49.61 19.91
C ALA A 149 2.46 50.34 20.87
N ALA A 150 3.18 49.57 21.69
CA ALA A 150 4.49 49.92 22.26
C ALA A 150 5.35 48.65 22.45
N PRO A 151 6.69 48.74 22.38
CA PRO A 151 7.56 47.71 21.83
C PRO A 151 8.19 46.76 22.87
N VAL A 152 8.39 45.50 22.50
CA VAL A 152 9.25 44.53 23.21
C VAL A 152 10.71 44.86 22.87
N PRO A 153 11.66 44.90 23.83
CA PRO A 153 12.99 45.42 23.59
C PRO A 153 13.79 44.52 22.64
N ALA A 154 14.42 45.16 21.65
CA ALA A 154 15.41 44.56 20.79
C ALA A 154 16.65 44.16 21.60
N ARG A 155 17.00 42.86 21.57
CA ARG A 155 18.28 42.38 22.09
C ARG A 155 19.33 42.49 20.98
N ALA A 156 20.38 43.27 21.23
CA ALA A 156 21.49 43.49 20.31
C ALA A 156 22.29 42.19 20.02
N PRO A 157 22.97 42.10 18.86
CA PRO A 157 23.74 40.92 18.48
C PRO A 157 25.14 41.00 19.10
N ASP A 158 25.51 40.00 19.92
CA ASP A 158 26.83 39.36 19.92
C ASP A 158 27.03 38.46 21.14
N GLN A 159 27.28 37.18 20.85
CA GLN A 159 27.98 36.11 21.58
C GLN A 159 27.22 34.78 21.40
N PRO A 160 27.91 33.65 21.15
CA PRO A 160 27.27 32.36 20.98
C PRO A 160 26.68 31.92 22.32
N THR A 161 25.40 32.23 22.53
CA THR A 161 24.64 31.84 23.72
C THR A 161 24.62 30.33 23.83
N ALA A 162 24.99 29.83 25.01
CA ALA A 162 24.87 28.42 25.37
C ALA A 162 23.46 27.91 25.00
N LEU A 163 23.41 26.73 24.36
CA LEU A 163 22.16 26.08 23.97
C LEU A 163 21.24 25.92 25.19
N SER A 164 19.94 26.14 25.02
CA SER A 164 18.92 25.84 26.05
C SER A 164 19.05 24.39 26.53
N ALA A 165 18.64 24.11 27.76
CA ALA A 165 18.65 22.74 28.31
C ALA A 165 17.85 21.78 27.42
N ASP A 166 16.76 22.24 26.83
CA ASP A 166 15.93 21.49 25.88
C ASP A 166 16.66 21.23 24.56
N GLY A 167 17.43 22.20 24.04
CA GLY A 167 18.26 22.02 22.85
C GLY A 167 19.40 21.03 23.08
N GLN A 168 20.01 21.05 24.26
CA GLN A 168 21.03 20.06 24.64
C GLN A 168 20.43 18.66 24.81
N GLY A 169 19.24 18.56 25.42
CA GLY A 169 18.50 17.30 25.53
C GLY A 169 18.09 16.73 24.18
N ALA A 170 17.63 17.58 23.25
CA ALA A 170 17.25 17.16 21.90
C ALA A 170 18.45 16.66 21.07
N LEU A 171 19.60 17.33 21.17
CA LEU A 171 20.85 16.84 20.58
C LEU A 171 21.38 15.57 21.28
N GLY A 172 21.13 15.41 22.58
CA GLY A 172 21.49 14.23 23.36
C GLY A 172 20.72 12.97 22.92
N ARG A 173 19.47 13.13 22.48
CA ARG A 173 18.69 12.03 21.88
C ARG A 173 19.27 11.50 20.57
N MET A 174 20.09 12.31 19.87
CA MET A 174 20.84 11.88 18.68
C MET A 174 22.09 11.11 19.11
N ILE A 175 21.92 9.84 19.43
CA ILE A 175 23.00 8.96 19.90
C ILE A 175 24.03 8.74 18.79
N GLY A 176 25.31 8.89 19.14
CA GLY A 176 26.45 8.70 18.24
C GLY A 176 27.48 9.82 18.31
N GLU A 177 28.76 9.45 18.29
CA GLU A 177 29.94 10.33 18.33
C GLU A 177 30.88 10.14 17.12
N SER A 178 30.45 9.35 16.13
CA SER A 178 31.13 9.26 14.84
C SER A 178 31.36 10.63 14.22
N ALA A 179 32.39 10.74 13.37
CA ALA A 179 32.70 12.01 12.69
C ALA A 179 31.49 12.52 11.88
N ALA A 180 30.74 11.61 11.27
CA ALA A 180 29.52 11.92 10.52
C ALA A 180 28.43 12.51 11.43
N MET A 181 28.13 11.87 12.58
CA MET A 181 27.13 12.38 13.51
C MET A 181 27.53 13.70 14.20
N ARG A 182 28.83 13.87 14.51
CA ARG A 182 29.35 15.14 15.02
C ARG A 182 29.19 16.27 14.01
N SER A 183 29.41 16.01 12.73
CA SER A 183 29.17 16.96 11.64
C SER A 183 27.68 17.36 11.54
N VAL A 184 26.76 16.38 11.62
CA VAL A 184 25.31 16.65 11.66
C VAL A 184 24.94 17.51 12.87
N LYS A 185 25.36 17.14 14.08
CA LYS A 185 25.12 17.92 15.32
C LYS A 185 25.67 19.35 15.21
N GLN A 186 26.86 19.53 14.64
CA GLN A 186 27.45 20.86 14.43
C GLN A 186 26.65 21.70 13.42
N ARG A 187 26.19 21.09 12.32
CA ARG A 187 25.34 21.75 11.33
C ARG A 187 24.00 22.18 11.94
N ILE A 188 23.36 21.32 12.73
CA ILE A 188 22.12 21.66 13.46
C ILE A 188 22.34 22.90 14.34
N ARG A 189 23.40 22.92 15.16
CA ARG A 189 23.70 24.09 16.03
C ARG A 189 23.88 25.39 15.25
N LYS A 190 24.47 25.32 14.05
CA LYS A 190 24.69 26.50 13.20
C LYS A 190 23.40 27.00 12.55
N VAL A 191 22.49 26.09 12.21
CA VAL A 191 21.28 26.37 11.41
C VAL A 191 20.06 26.67 12.27
N ALA A 192 19.98 26.07 13.45
CA ALA A 192 18.84 26.21 14.35
C ALA A 192 18.52 27.67 14.75
N PRO A 193 19.49 28.59 14.95
CA PRO A 193 19.15 29.99 15.23
C PRO A 193 18.53 30.77 14.05
N SER A 194 18.69 30.30 12.80
CA SER A 194 18.17 30.97 11.60
C SER A 194 16.74 30.55 11.27
N MET A 195 15.92 31.40 10.65
CA MET A 195 14.59 31.02 10.12
C MET A 195 14.62 30.40 8.71
N ALA A 196 15.80 30.14 8.15
CA ALA A 196 15.94 29.55 6.83
C ALA A 196 15.28 28.15 6.76
N PRO A 197 14.57 27.82 5.66
CA PRO A 197 14.08 26.47 5.40
C PRO A 197 15.22 25.45 5.43
N VAL A 198 14.97 24.32 6.09
CA VAL A 198 15.93 23.22 6.18
C VAL A 198 15.35 21.99 5.53
N LEU A 199 16.09 21.40 4.60
CA LEU A 199 15.78 20.10 4.00
C LEU A 199 16.69 19.04 4.62
N ILE A 200 16.08 18.03 5.24
CA ILE A 200 16.74 16.89 5.83
C ILE A 200 16.66 15.73 4.84
N HIS A 201 17.81 15.34 4.29
CA HIS A 201 17.89 14.23 3.34
C HIS A 201 18.48 13.00 4.04
N GLY A 202 17.89 11.83 3.83
CA GLY A 202 18.44 10.59 4.36
C GLY A 202 17.54 9.38 4.11
N GLU A 203 18.16 8.20 4.08
CA GLU A 203 17.44 6.94 3.91
C GLU A 203 16.37 6.72 4.98
N SER A 204 15.41 5.85 4.68
CA SER A 204 14.39 5.46 5.64
C SER A 204 15.02 4.89 6.91
N GLY A 205 14.49 5.27 8.07
CA GLY A 205 14.98 4.77 9.37
C GLY A 205 16.32 5.35 9.86
N THR A 206 16.88 6.40 9.23
CA THR A 206 18.16 7.02 9.68
C THR A 206 18.02 7.96 10.88
N GLY A 207 16.81 8.42 11.17
CA GLY A 207 16.49 9.35 12.27
C GLY A 207 16.21 10.80 11.84
N LYS A 208 15.64 11.02 10.63
CA LYS A 208 15.30 12.36 10.12
C LYS A 208 14.42 13.19 11.08
N GLU A 209 13.44 12.56 11.71
CA GLU A 209 12.56 13.22 12.69
C GLU A 209 13.31 13.68 13.94
N LEU A 210 14.28 12.90 14.43
CA LEU A 210 15.14 13.30 15.55
C LEU A 210 15.99 14.53 15.20
N VAL A 211 16.47 14.61 13.96
CA VAL A 211 17.19 15.78 13.44
C VAL A 211 16.27 17.00 13.41
N ALA A 212 15.03 16.86 12.91
CA ALA A 212 14.05 17.94 12.89
C ALA A 212 13.71 18.45 14.30
N ASN A 213 13.51 17.53 15.25
CA ASN A 213 13.26 17.85 16.65
C ASN A 213 14.46 18.57 17.29
N ALA A 214 15.69 18.15 16.98
CA ALA A 214 16.90 18.82 17.45
C ALA A 214 17.08 20.23 16.86
N ILE A 215 16.73 20.44 15.58
CA ILE A 215 16.71 21.78 14.97
C ILE A 215 15.73 22.68 15.72
N HIS A 216 14.52 22.19 16.01
CA HIS A 216 13.50 22.94 16.74
C HIS A 216 13.97 23.27 18.17
N GLY A 217 14.43 22.28 18.93
CA GLY A 217 14.89 22.47 20.31
C GLY A 217 16.12 23.39 20.44
N CYS A 218 16.96 23.49 19.41
CA CYS A 218 18.10 24.41 19.37
C CYS A 218 17.77 25.78 18.77
N SER A 219 16.52 26.01 18.37
CA SER A 219 16.10 27.26 17.71
C SER A 219 15.57 28.29 18.69
N HIS A 220 15.39 29.53 18.22
CA HIS A 220 14.68 30.56 18.98
C HIS A 220 13.16 30.29 19.13
N ARG A 221 12.65 29.18 18.59
CA ARG A 221 11.25 28.74 18.69
C ARG A 221 11.09 27.48 19.51
N SER A 222 12.09 27.10 20.32
CA SER A 222 12.04 25.90 21.17
C SER A 222 10.84 25.87 22.12
N ASP A 223 10.33 27.03 22.51
CA ASP A 223 9.21 27.17 23.43
C ASP A 223 7.84 27.11 22.70
N GLY A 224 7.85 27.13 21.36
CA GLY A 224 6.66 27.05 20.52
C GLY A 224 6.32 25.60 20.13
N PRO A 225 5.17 25.38 19.48
CA PRO A 225 4.75 24.04 19.08
C PRO A 225 5.69 23.42 18.03
N PHE A 226 5.97 22.12 18.16
CA PHE A 226 6.57 21.30 17.11
C PHE A 226 5.50 20.39 16.53
N VAL A 227 5.10 20.63 15.28
CA VAL A 227 4.02 19.89 14.62
C VAL A 227 4.62 18.99 13.53
N PRO A 228 4.78 17.68 13.78
CA PRO A 228 5.22 16.73 12.78
C PRO A 228 4.04 16.29 11.90
N VAL A 229 4.27 16.27 10.59
CA VAL A 229 3.29 15.86 9.58
C VAL A 229 3.98 14.91 8.59
N ASN A 230 3.49 13.68 8.50
CA ASN A 230 3.91 12.76 7.45
C ASN A 230 3.02 12.95 6.22
N CYS A 231 3.57 13.53 5.16
CA CYS A 231 2.83 13.88 3.94
C CYS A 231 2.25 12.65 3.23
N GLY A 232 2.90 11.50 3.31
CA GLY A 232 2.46 10.26 2.67
C GLY A 232 1.41 9.47 3.45
N ALA A 233 1.24 9.76 4.75
CA ALA A 233 0.26 9.07 5.61
C ALA A 233 -1.16 9.67 5.55
N ILE A 234 -1.31 10.86 4.96
CA ILE A 234 -2.59 11.58 4.91
C ILE A 234 -3.29 11.29 3.57
N PRO A 235 -4.56 10.87 3.58
CA PRO A 235 -5.34 10.72 2.34
C PRO A 235 -5.37 12.02 1.52
N GLU A 236 -5.15 11.93 0.21
CA GLU A 236 -5.00 13.10 -0.66
C GLU A 236 -6.19 14.07 -0.60
N ASN A 237 -7.40 13.55 -0.44
CA ASN A 237 -8.64 14.33 -0.36
C ASN A 237 -8.76 15.15 0.94
N LEU A 238 -8.04 14.78 1.99
CA LEU A 238 -8.02 15.48 3.28
C LEU A 238 -6.78 16.37 3.46
N LEU A 239 -5.74 16.14 2.65
CA LEU A 239 -4.44 16.78 2.81
C LEU A 239 -4.54 18.31 2.83
N GLU A 240 -5.37 18.90 1.97
CA GLU A 240 -5.57 20.36 1.96
C GLU A 240 -6.23 20.89 3.25
N ALA A 241 -7.28 20.22 3.72
CA ALA A 241 -8.02 20.63 4.91
C ALA A 241 -7.17 20.47 6.19
N GLU A 242 -6.37 19.40 6.28
CA GLU A 242 -5.46 19.19 7.40
C GLU A 242 -4.30 20.18 7.40
N PHE A 243 -3.76 20.58 6.23
CA PHE A 243 -2.67 21.55 6.18
C PHE A 243 -3.13 22.98 6.49
N PHE A 244 -4.18 23.46 5.81
CA PHE A 244 -4.56 24.88 5.84
C PHE A 244 -5.80 25.19 6.68
N GLY A 245 -6.49 24.17 7.18
CA GLY A 245 -7.76 24.28 7.86
C GLY A 245 -8.94 24.31 6.89
N ALA A 246 -10.15 24.19 7.43
CA ALA A 246 -11.38 24.16 6.66
C ALA A 246 -12.51 24.84 7.42
N ARG A 247 -13.35 25.61 6.71
CA ARG A 247 -14.59 26.16 7.25
C ARG A 247 -15.73 25.16 7.12
N LYS A 248 -16.74 25.29 7.97
CA LYS A 248 -17.99 24.54 7.87
C LYS A 248 -18.58 24.68 6.45
N GLY A 249 -18.93 23.55 5.85
CA GLY A 249 -19.52 23.46 4.51
C GLY A 249 -18.53 23.51 3.34
N SER A 250 -17.22 23.54 3.60
CA SER A 250 -16.19 23.63 2.57
C SER A 250 -15.95 22.35 1.76
N TYR A 251 -16.33 21.18 2.29
CA TYR A 251 -16.34 19.89 1.61
C TYR A 251 -17.42 18.98 2.21
N THR A 252 -17.73 17.86 1.52
CA THR A 252 -18.70 16.87 2.01
C THR A 252 -18.23 16.26 3.33
N GLY A 253 -18.92 16.60 4.43
CA GLY A 253 -18.57 16.18 5.80
C GLY A 253 -18.04 17.30 6.72
N ALA A 254 -17.73 18.49 6.18
CA ALA A 254 -17.26 19.65 6.94
C ALA A 254 -18.38 20.27 7.80
N THR A 255 -18.63 19.68 8.96
CA THR A 255 -19.74 20.04 9.86
C THR A 255 -19.39 21.16 10.86
N GLN A 256 -18.10 21.41 11.04
CA GLN A 256 -17.55 22.47 11.89
C GLN A 256 -16.27 23.03 11.26
N ASP A 257 -15.86 24.20 11.73
CA ASP A 257 -14.55 24.75 11.39
C ASP A 257 -13.44 23.87 12.00
N ARG A 258 -12.34 23.71 11.28
CA ARG A 258 -11.18 22.93 11.69
C ARG A 258 -9.91 23.73 11.42
N GLU A 259 -9.05 23.85 12.42
CA GLU A 259 -7.73 24.42 12.27
C GLU A 259 -6.78 23.44 11.58
N GLY A 260 -5.92 23.95 10.71
CA GLY A 260 -4.90 23.15 10.02
C GLY A 260 -3.56 23.15 10.74
N PHE A 261 -2.62 22.36 10.25
CA PHE A 261 -1.28 22.24 10.79
C PHE A 261 -0.50 23.57 10.76
N PHE A 262 -0.75 24.43 9.78
CA PHE A 262 -0.16 25.76 9.75
C PHE A 262 -0.61 26.64 10.91
N GLN A 263 -1.88 26.54 11.32
CA GLN A 263 -2.41 27.24 12.50
C GLN A 263 -1.88 26.60 13.79
N ALA A 264 -1.89 25.27 13.88
CA ALA A 264 -1.38 24.55 15.05
C ALA A 264 0.12 24.79 15.30
N ALA A 265 0.91 25.01 14.24
CA ALA A 265 2.34 25.25 14.33
C ALA A 265 2.71 26.73 14.60
N ARG A 266 1.73 27.63 14.73
CA ARG A 266 1.96 29.07 14.86
C ARG A 266 2.89 29.40 16.02
N GLY A 267 3.89 30.24 15.75
CA GLY A 267 4.92 30.58 16.74
C GLY A 267 6.04 29.52 16.85
N GLY A 268 5.85 28.34 16.29
CA GLY A 268 6.74 27.19 16.40
C GLY A 268 7.31 26.69 15.07
N THR A 269 7.36 25.37 14.90
CA THR A 269 7.95 24.69 13.73
C THR A 269 6.98 23.64 13.18
N LEU A 270 6.72 23.72 11.88
CA LEU A 270 6.02 22.70 11.11
C LEU A 270 7.05 21.81 10.43
N PHE A 271 7.06 20.53 10.80
CA PHE A 271 7.93 19.52 10.23
C PHE A 271 7.16 18.69 9.20
N LEU A 272 7.63 18.73 7.95
CA LEU A 272 7.02 18.04 6.81
C LEU A 272 7.88 16.82 6.45
N ASP A 273 7.54 15.66 6.99
CA ASP A 273 8.20 14.41 6.65
C ASP A 273 7.69 13.86 5.32
N GLU A 274 8.58 13.17 4.62
CA GLU A 274 8.38 12.64 3.27
C GLU A 274 7.75 13.66 2.30
N ILE A 275 8.34 14.87 2.24
CA ILE A 275 7.86 15.97 1.39
C ILE A 275 7.78 15.59 -0.10
N GLY A 276 8.60 14.63 -0.54
CA GLY A 276 8.59 14.10 -1.90
C GLY A 276 7.35 13.29 -2.27
N ASP A 277 6.48 12.97 -1.30
CA ASP A 277 5.22 12.26 -1.52
C ASP A 277 4.02 13.23 -1.70
N LEU A 278 4.22 14.55 -1.58
CA LEU A 278 3.13 15.51 -1.77
C LEU A 278 2.64 15.54 -3.23
N PRO A 279 1.32 15.50 -3.48
CA PRO A 279 0.77 15.74 -4.82
C PRO A 279 1.09 17.14 -5.36
N LEU A 280 1.27 17.28 -6.69
CA LEU A 280 1.63 18.55 -7.35
C LEU A 280 0.70 19.73 -7.01
N ALA A 281 -0.60 19.47 -6.85
CA ALA A 281 -1.57 20.49 -6.46
C ALA A 281 -1.29 21.06 -5.07
N MET A 282 -0.88 20.21 -4.13
CA MET A 282 -0.53 20.60 -2.77
C MET A 282 0.84 21.26 -2.70
N GLN A 283 1.78 20.84 -3.55
CA GLN A 283 3.08 21.51 -3.69
C GLN A 283 2.93 23.00 -4.09
N ALA A 284 1.99 23.32 -4.99
CA ALA A 284 1.71 24.70 -5.39
C ALA A 284 1.14 25.54 -4.23
N LYS A 285 0.22 24.97 -3.43
CA LYS A 285 -0.36 25.66 -2.27
C LYS A 285 0.64 25.85 -1.14
N LEU A 286 1.48 24.83 -0.90
CA LEU A 286 2.56 24.90 0.07
C LEU A 286 3.59 25.98 -0.33
N LEU A 287 3.99 26.04 -1.60
CA LEU A 287 4.88 27.09 -2.11
C LEU A 287 4.31 28.47 -1.81
N ARG A 288 3.02 28.68 -2.09
CA ARG A 288 2.32 29.94 -1.82
C ARG A 288 2.33 30.29 -0.34
N ALA A 289 2.04 29.32 0.53
CA ALA A 289 2.09 29.52 1.98
C ALA A 289 3.50 29.92 2.47
N ILE A 290 4.56 29.33 1.91
CA ILE A 290 5.95 29.64 2.27
C ILE A 290 6.41 31.00 1.72
N GLN A 291 5.94 31.40 0.55
CA GLN A 291 6.30 32.67 -0.08
C GLN A 291 5.55 33.84 0.53
N GLU A 292 4.23 33.73 0.64
CA GLU A 292 3.34 34.80 1.10
C GLU A 292 3.28 34.87 2.63
N ARG A 293 3.69 33.80 3.34
CA ARG A 293 3.53 33.64 4.80
C ARG A 293 2.08 33.82 5.25
N ARG A 294 1.15 33.36 4.39
CA ARG A 294 -0.28 33.39 4.64
C ARG A 294 -0.88 32.09 4.17
N VAL A 295 -1.91 31.63 4.86
CA VAL A 295 -2.70 30.46 4.46
C VAL A 295 -4.15 30.85 4.33
N ARG A 296 -4.87 30.09 3.53
CA ARG A 296 -6.32 30.24 3.35
C ARG A 296 -6.96 28.91 3.70
N ALA A 297 -7.85 28.92 4.68
CA ALA A 297 -8.64 27.75 5.01
C ALA A 297 -9.57 27.40 3.84
N LEU A 298 -9.84 26.11 3.65
CA LEU A 298 -10.74 25.65 2.61
C LEU A 298 -12.15 26.21 2.84
N GLY A 299 -12.75 26.79 1.79
CA GLY A 299 -14.05 27.45 1.86
C GLY A 299 -14.03 28.84 2.50
N ASP A 300 -12.87 29.35 2.92
CA ASP A 300 -12.71 30.74 3.35
C ASP A 300 -12.22 31.62 2.19
N THR A 301 -12.57 32.91 2.24
CA THR A 301 -12.08 33.92 1.30
C THR A 301 -10.95 34.76 1.88
N GLN A 302 -10.79 34.75 3.21
CA GLN A 302 -9.74 35.50 3.89
C GLN A 302 -8.44 34.70 4.02
N GLU A 303 -7.32 35.40 3.85
CA GLU A 303 -5.99 34.86 4.09
C GLU A 303 -5.49 35.28 5.46
N GLU A 304 -5.02 34.32 6.24
CA GLU A 304 -4.50 34.52 7.59
C GLU A 304 -2.97 34.48 7.58
N PRO A 305 -2.28 35.44 8.22
CA PRO A 305 -0.84 35.40 8.34
C PRO A 305 -0.39 34.25 9.24
N VAL A 306 0.62 33.52 8.80
CA VAL A 306 1.16 32.38 9.52
C VAL A 306 2.65 32.57 9.80
N ASP A 307 2.98 32.62 11.08
CA ASP A 307 4.36 32.72 11.56
C ASP A 307 4.87 31.34 11.98
N VAL A 308 5.37 30.58 11.01
CA VAL A 308 5.81 29.19 11.19
C VAL A 308 7.17 28.99 10.54
N ARG A 309 8.07 28.29 11.25
CA ARG A 309 9.29 27.77 10.64
C ARG A 309 9.02 26.45 9.92
N ILE A 310 9.51 26.32 8.69
CA ILE A 310 9.39 25.07 7.93
C ILE A 310 10.69 24.26 8.02
N VAL A 311 10.55 22.99 8.37
CA VAL A 311 11.60 21.97 8.25
C VAL A 311 11.00 20.82 7.44
N SER A 312 11.70 20.33 6.44
CA SER A 312 11.21 19.25 5.57
C SER A 312 12.18 18.08 5.58
N ALA A 313 11.67 16.87 5.38
CA ALA A 313 12.48 15.67 5.26
C ALA A 313 12.04 14.80 4.07
N THR A 314 12.98 14.06 3.49
CA THR A 314 12.71 13.11 2.39
C THR A 314 13.83 12.07 2.29
N HIS A 315 13.48 10.88 1.84
CA HIS A 315 14.45 9.87 1.36
C HIS A 315 14.64 9.87 -0.16
N LYS A 316 13.78 10.57 -0.91
CA LYS A 316 13.83 10.67 -2.38
C LYS A 316 14.81 11.74 -2.83
N ASP A 317 15.43 11.51 -3.99
CA ASP A 317 16.17 12.54 -4.74
C ASP A 317 15.18 13.53 -5.38
N LEU A 318 14.97 14.67 -4.72
CA LEU A 318 14.05 15.69 -5.23
C LEU A 318 14.50 16.30 -6.56
N ALA A 319 15.79 16.30 -6.89
CA ALA A 319 16.26 16.79 -8.18
C ALA A 319 15.81 15.86 -9.31
N ALA A 320 15.89 14.55 -9.10
CA ALA A 320 15.35 13.55 -10.03
C ALA A 320 13.81 13.62 -10.13
N GLU A 321 13.12 13.83 -9.01
CA GLU A 321 11.65 14.00 -9.00
C GLU A 321 11.20 15.26 -9.75
N VAL A 322 12.00 16.33 -9.73
CA VAL A 322 11.78 17.54 -10.55
C VAL A 322 11.95 17.23 -12.04
N GLN A 323 13.01 16.52 -12.41
CA GLN A 323 13.24 16.12 -13.81
C GLN A 323 12.12 15.21 -14.34
N ALA A 324 11.59 14.34 -13.49
CA ALA A 324 10.47 13.46 -13.82
C ALA A 324 9.09 14.14 -13.78
N GLY A 325 9.02 15.44 -13.46
CA GLY A 325 7.78 16.21 -13.40
C GLY A 325 6.85 15.88 -12.23
N ARG A 326 7.33 15.10 -11.24
CA ARG A 326 6.56 14.72 -10.04
C ARG A 326 6.76 15.69 -8.87
N PHE A 327 7.81 16.51 -8.92
CA PHE A 327 8.05 17.57 -7.95
C PHE A 327 8.26 18.91 -8.65
N ARG A 328 7.74 20.00 -8.07
CA ARG A 328 7.86 21.32 -8.67
C ARG A 328 9.23 21.92 -8.41
N GLN A 329 9.85 22.41 -9.47
CA GLN A 329 11.17 23.03 -9.42
C GLN A 329 11.23 24.27 -8.50
N ASP A 330 10.18 25.09 -8.51
CA ASP A 330 10.09 26.31 -7.69
C ASP A 330 10.00 26.01 -6.18
N LEU A 331 9.24 24.99 -5.80
CA LEU A 331 9.18 24.50 -4.42
C LEU A 331 10.51 23.89 -3.98
N PHE A 332 11.17 23.11 -4.84
CA PHE A 332 12.48 22.52 -4.54
C PHE A 332 13.50 23.58 -4.15
N TYR A 333 13.68 24.62 -4.96
CA TYR A 333 14.62 25.70 -4.63
C TYR A 333 14.22 26.51 -3.38
N ARG A 334 12.92 26.56 -3.05
CA ARG A 334 12.45 27.27 -1.85
C ARG A 334 12.64 26.49 -0.56
N LEU A 335 12.59 25.16 -0.62
CA LEU A 335 12.82 24.27 0.52
C LEU A 335 14.32 23.96 0.71
N ASN A 336 15.04 23.75 -0.39
CA ASN A 336 16.45 23.37 -0.38
C ASN A 336 17.39 24.59 -0.24
N VAL A 337 17.19 25.37 0.83
CA VAL A 337 18.08 26.50 1.17
C VAL A 337 19.26 26.00 1.99
N ILE A 338 18.98 25.14 2.97
CA ILE A 338 20.00 24.49 3.80
C ILE A 338 19.72 23.00 3.83
N GLU A 339 20.66 22.23 3.31
CA GLU A 339 20.57 20.77 3.33
C GLU A 339 21.34 20.19 4.53
N ILE A 340 20.70 19.25 5.22
CA ILE A 340 21.30 18.40 6.25
C ILE A 340 21.14 16.94 5.81
N VAL A 341 22.25 16.33 5.42
CA VAL A 341 22.28 14.90 5.07
C VAL A 341 22.48 14.08 6.34
N VAL A 342 21.57 13.13 6.59
CA VAL A 342 21.64 12.17 7.70
C VAL A 342 22.35 10.92 7.18
N PRO A 343 23.52 10.55 7.74
CA PRO A 343 24.27 9.41 7.25
C PRO A 343 23.53 8.10 7.54
N PRO A 344 23.54 7.15 6.59
CA PRO A 344 23.03 5.80 6.83
C PRO A 344 23.86 5.09 7.89
N LEU A 345 23.29 4.09 8.55
CA LEU A 345 23.90 3.36 9.67
C LEU A 345 25.22 2.72 9.26
N ARG A 346 25.34 2.26 8.01
CA ARG A 346 26.57 1.69 7.45
C ARG A 346 27.77 2.66 7.43
N GLU A 347 27.53 3.96 7.38
CA GLU A 347 28.57 5.01 7.41
C GLU A 347 28.90 5.48 8.84
N ARG A 348 28.13 5.03 9.83
CA ARG A 348 28.32 5.36 11.26
C ARG A 348 28.33 4.11 12.15
N ARG A 349 28.93 3.02 11.67
CA ARG A 349 29.01 1.74 12.41
C ARG A 349 29.72 1.83 13.76
N ASP A 350 30.55 2.85 13.97
CA ASP A 350 31.17 3.11 15.28
C ASP A 350 30.17 3.55 16.36
N ASP A 351 29.00 4.07 15.95
CA ASP A 351 27.94 4.47 16.87
C ASP A 351 27.05 3.29 17.28
N LEU A 352 27.19 2.12 16.61
CA LEU A 352 26.33 0.96 16.79
C LEU A 352 26.28 0.45 18.24
N PRO A 353 27.41 0.33 18.99
CA PRO A 353 27.34 -0.10 20.39
C PRO A 353 26.51 0.86 21.27
N ALA A 354 26.69 2.17 21.10
CA ALA A 354 25.95 3.17 21.86
C ALA A 354 24.46 3.18 21.47
N LEU A 355 24.15 3.04 20.19
CA LEU A 355 22.78 2.92 19.68
C LEU A 355 22.08 1.68 20.24
N CYS A 356 22.72 0.51 20.16
CA CYS A 356 22.18 -0.72 20.71
C CYS A 356 21.90 -0.62 22.21
N GLN A 357 22.84 -0.08 22.99
CA GLN A 357 22.65 0.09 24.43
C GLN A 357 21.44 0.98 24.75
N ALA A 358 21.30 2.11 24.05
CA ALA A 358 20.19 3.02 24.26
C ALA A 358 18.85 2.43 23.84
N LEU A 359 18.79 1.75 22.69
CA LEU A 359 17.58 1.07 22.21
C LEU A 359 17.18 -0.06 23.16
N LEU A 360 18.11 -0.90 23.60
CA LEU A 360 17.84 -1.97 24.56
C LEU A 360 17.39 -1.43 25.91
N THR A 361 17.99 -0.34 26.38
CA THR A 361 17.55 0.31 27.63
C THR A 361 16.11 0.76 27.51
N ARG A 362 15.73 1.37 26.38
CA ARG A 362 14.35 1.78 26.12
C ARG A 362 13.39 0.59 26.05
N ILE A 363 13.71 -0.41 25.22
CA ILE A 363 12.89 -1.61 25.05
C ILE A 363 12.72 -2.35 26.38
N ALA A 364 13.79 -2.49 27.17
CA ALA A 364 13.75 -3.14 28.46
C ALA A 364 12.91 -2.37 29.49
N THR A 365 12.99 -1.03 29.47
CA THR A 365 12.15 -0.17 30.33
C THR A 365 10.68 -0.31 29.96
N GLU A 366 10.35 -0.32 28.67
CA GLU A 366 8.98 -0.50 28.17
C GLU A 366 8.43 -1.91 28.49
N ALA A 367 9.28 -2.94 28.43
CA ALA A 367 8.92 -4.32 28.75
C ALA A 367 9.02 -4.68 30.25
N GLY A 368 9.51 -3.77 31.11
CA GLY A 368 9.68 -4.00 32.54
C GLY A 368 10.72 -5.08 32.91
N ILE A 369 11.73 -5.30 32.06
CA ILE A 369 12.78 -6.31 32.24
C ILE A 369 14.14 -5.67 32.53
N PRO A 370 15.11 -6.39 33.13
CA PRO A 370 16.48 -5.90 33.24
C PRO A 370 17.09 -5.67 31.86
N VAL A 371 17.91 -4.62 31.72
CA VAL A 371 18.52 -4.26 30.43
C VAL A 371 19.42 -5.38 29.92
N PRO A 372 19.11 -5.96 28.75
CA PRO A 372 19.96 -6.91 28.06
C PRO A 372 21.39 -6.45 27.86
N THR A 373 22.36 -7.33 28.10
CA THR A 373 23.74 -7.14 27.65
C THR A 373 23.98 -7.91 26.34
N LEU A 374 24.37 -7.19 25.28
CA LEU A 374 24.80 -7.83 24.04
C LEU A 374 26.18 -8.47 24.21
N SER A 375 26.35 -9.68 23.68
CA SER A 375 27.66 -10.30 23.61
C SER A 375 28.54 -9.59 22.57
N PRO A 376 29.88 -9.57 22.74
CA PRO A 376 30.78 -8.98 21.75
C PRO A 376 30.61 -9.58 20.35
N ARG A 377 30.36 -10.89 20.27
CA ARG A 377 30.09 -11.60 19.02
C ARG A 377 28.87 -11.05 18.29
N LEU A 378 27.78 -10.80 19.01
CA LEU A 378 26.55 -10.27 18.43
C LEU A 378 26.73 -8.84 17.92
N LEU A 379 27.51 -8.03 18.64
CA LEU A 379 27.88 -6.69 18.18
C LEU A 379 28.69 -6.74 16.88
N ASP A 380 29.61 -7.69 16.73
CA ASP A 380 30.38 -7.88 15.48
C ASP A 380 29.50 -8.37 14.32
N GLU A 381 28.54 -9.27 14.59
CA GLU A 381 27.55 -9.71 13.60
C GLU A 381 26.69 -8.53 13.12
N LEU A 382 26.14 -7.74 14.04
CA LEU A 382 25.39 -6.51 13.72
C LEU A 382 26.24 -5.48 12.96
N ARG A 383 27.54 -5.39 13.27
CA ARG A 383 28.48 -4.50 12.57
C ARG A 383 28.75 -4.94 11.15
N SER A 384 28.63 -6.24 10.84
CA SER A 384 28.80 -6.79 9.48
C SER A 384 27.52 -6.75 8.64
N ALA A 385 26.35 -6.74 9.29
CA ALA A 385 25.04 -6.76 8.63
C ALA A 385 24.79 -5.53 7.73
N PRO A 386 24.01 -5.69 6.64
CA PRO A 386 23.72 -4.60 5.70
C PRO A 386 22.83 -3.50 6.32
N LEU A 387 21.82 -3.87 7.11
CA LEU A 387 20.88 -2.99 7.82
C LEU A 387 20.32 -1.86 6.91
N GLU A 388 19.68 -2.23 5.82
CA GLU A 388 19.11 -1.30 4.81
C GLU A 388 18.00 -0.41 5.38
N GLY A 389 17.25 -0.89 6.38
CA GLY A 389 16.27 -0.10 7.14
C GLY A 389 16.90 0.69 8.29
N ASN A 390 18.23 0.79 8.33
CA ASN A 390 19.00 1.63 9.23
C ASN A 390 18.65 1.41 10.73
N VAL A 391 18.42 2.48 11.50
CA VAL A 391 18.14 2.38 12.94
C VAL A 391 16.77 1.75 13.20
N ARG A 392 15.80 1.95 12.31
CA ARG A 392 14.46 1.34 12.45
C ARG A 392 14.52 -0.18 12.32
N GLU A 393 15.33 -0.69 11.40
CA GLU A 393 15.57 -2.13 11.29
C GLU A 393 16.33 -2.66 12.50
N LEU A 394 17.39 -1.97 12.94
CA LEU A 394 18.13 -2.33 14.14
C LEU A 394 17.22 -2.39 15.39
N GLU A 395 16.37 -1.39 15.58
CA GLU A 395 15.39 -1.36 16.67
C GLU A 395 14.44 -2.55 16.61
N ASN A 396 13.90 -2.87 15.43
CA ASN A 396 13.03 -4.03 15.24
C ASN A 396 13.73 -5.36 15.53
N LEU A 397 15.01 -5.51 15.13
CA LEU A 397 15.82 -6.69 15.42
C LEU A 397 16.06 -6.86 16.92
N LEU A 398 16.46 -5.79 17.61
CA LEU A 398 16.67 -5.81 19.06
C LEU A 398 15.36 -6.08 19.81
N HIS A 399 14.26 -5.47 19.39
CA HIS A 399 12.96 -5.70 19.99
C HIS A 399 12.49 -7.15 19.80
N ARG A 400 12.77 -7.75 18.65
CA ARG A 400 12.49 -9.18 18.40
C ARG A 400 13.36 -10.07 19.28
N ALA A 401 14.65 -9.78 19.38
CA ALA A 401 15.58 -10.54 20.22
C ALA A 401 15.13 -10.52 21.69
N VAL A 402 14.69 -9.36 22.19
CA VAL A 402 14.16 -9.22 23.55
C VAL A 402 12.86 -10.00 23.75
N ALA A 403 11.94 -9.95 22.78
CA ALA A 403 10.65 -10.61 22.88
C ALA A 403 10.73 -12.15 22.78
N LEU A 404 11.72 -12.67 22.05
CA LEU A 404 11.90 -14.11 21.82
C LEU A 404 12.94 -14.76 22.75
N GLY A 405 13.80 -13.97 23.41
CA GLY A 405 14.82 -14.49 24.32
C GLY A 405 14.21 -14.98 25.64
N GLU A 406 14.32 -16.29 25.92
CA GLU A 406 13.99 -16.83 27.24
C GLU A 406 15.00 -16.35 28.30
N ALA A 407 14.50 -15.95 29.46
CA ALA A 407 15.30 -15.56 30.62
C ALA A 407 15.97 -16.81 31.23
N GLY A 408 17.08 -17.25 30.62
CA GLY A 408 17.98 -18.28 31.12
C GLY A 408 19.38 -17.71 31.37
N ASP A 409 19.93 -18.01 32.54
CA ASP A 409 21.09 -17.38 33.20
C ASP A 409 22.47 -17.64 32.54
N SER A 410 22.52 -17.76 31.21
CA SER A 410 23.78 -17.81 30.44
C SER A 410 23.53 -17.56 28.96
N GLY A 411 23.66 -16.31 28.53
CA GLY A 411 23.88 -15.95 27.14
C GLY A 411 22.62 -15.93 26.29
N TRP A 412 22.37 -14.77 25.68
CA TRP A 412 21.48 -14.59 24.54
C TRP A 412 21.80 -15.66 23.51
N GLY A 413 21.03 -16.75 23.52
CA GLY A 413 21.13 -17.85 22.60
C GLY A 413 20.58 -17.45 21.25
N LEU A 414 21.22 -16.49 20.59
CA LEU A 414 21.12 -16.35 19.14
C LEU A 414 21.95 -17.50 18.55
N MET A 415 21.35 -18.69 18.53
CA MET A 415 21.81 -19.71 17.60
C MET A 415 21.68 -19.10 16.20
N GLY A 416 22.74 -19.24 15.40
CA GLY A 416 23.01 -18.47 14.18
C GLY A 416 21.97 -18.56 13.03
N ASP A 417 20.78 -19.08 13.30
CA ASP A 417 19.63 -19.11 12.38
C ASP A 417 18.64 -17.95 12.60
N ASP A 418 18.58 -17.32 13.78
CA ASP A 418 17.57 -16.30 14.10
C ASP A 418 17.95 -14.85 13.74
N LEU A 419 19.21 -14.62 13.36
CA LEU A 419 19.68 -13.35 12.78
C LEU A 419 19.53 -13.28 11.26
N MET A 420 18.95 -14.30 10.63
CA MET A 420 18.61 -14.22 9.22
C MET A 420 17.51 -13.16 9.04
N PRO A 421 17.71 -12.13 8.18
CA PRO A 421 16.57 -11.40 7.68
C PRO A 421 15.63 -12.43 7.05
N ALA A 422 14.33 -12.29 7.26
CA ALA A 422 13.37 -13.08 6.49
C ALA A 422 13.58 -12.73 5.00
N THR A 423 14.37 -13.58 4.33
CA THR A 423 14.61 -13.65 2.89
C THR A 423 14.87 -12.30 2.21
N ALA A 424 16.15 -11.89 2.14
CA ALA A 424 16.61 -11.17 0.96
C ALA A 424 16.67 -12.16 -0.22
N PRO A 425 16.25 -11.78 -1.44
CA PRO A 425 16.38 -12.63 -2.62
C PRO A 425 17.88 -12.89 -2.90
N PRO A 426 18.23 -14.08 -3.45
CA PRO A 426 19.61 -14.38 -3.78
C PRO A 426 20.09 -13.43 -4.89
N THR A 427 21.01 -12.53 -4.55
CA THR A 427 21.79 -11.75 -5.49
C THR A 427 22.86 -12.65 -6.11
N ALA A 428 22.64 -13.07 -7.35
CA ALA A 428 23.67 -13.70 -8.16
C ALA A 428 24.66 -12.64 -8.63
N ALA A 429 25.88 -12.72 -8.11
CA ALA A 429 27.04 -11.99 -8.61
C ALA A 429 27.33 -12.39 -10.06
N ALA A 430 27.55 -11.39 -10.91
CA ALA A 430 28.13 -11.57 -12.23
C ALA A 430 29.63 -11.85 -12.13
N PRO A 431 30.18 -12.70 -13.02
CA PRO A 431 31.38 -12.30 -13.76
C PRO A 431 31.34 -12.82 -15.23
N PRO A 432 32.36 -12.52 -16.06
CA PRO A 432 32.57 -11.31 -16.82
C PRO A 432 32.29 -11.49 -18.33
N LEU A 433 32.25 -10.36 -19.04
CA LEU A 433 32.15 -10.26 -20.51
C LEU A 433 33.31 -10.94 -21.24
N LEU A 434 33.00 -11.77 -22.24
CA LEU A 434 33.81 -11.96 -23.45
C LEU A 434 32.91 -12.16 -24.68
N HIS A 435 33.40 -11.62 -25.79
CA HIS A 435 32.72 -11.28 -27.03
C HIS A 435 32.38 -12.44 -27.98
N ASP A 436 31.35 -12.13 -28.80
CA ASP A 436 31.19 -12.33 -30.25
C ASP A 436 30.56 -13.60 -30.88
N ASP A 437 29.63 -13.21 -31.78
CA ASP A 437 29.11 -13.80 -33.01
C ASP A 437 28.04 -14.91 -33.03
N ALA A 438 27.02 -14.59 -33.84
CA ALA A 438 25.83 -15.33 -34.22
C ALA A 438 26.13 -16.45 -35.26
N PRO A 439 25.12 -17.00 -35.95
CA PRO A 439 24.01 -17.86 -35.50
C PRO A 439 24.06 -19.24 -36.21
N THR A 440 23.40 -20.28 -35.69
CA THR A 440 22.80 -21.33 -36.55
C THR A 440 21.92 -22.31 -35.76
N ALA A 441 20.70 -22.48 -36.24
CA ALA A 441 19.84 -23.64 -36.01
C ALA A 441 19.78 -24.45 -37.32
N PRO A 442 19.09 -25.62 -37.42
CA PRO A 442 18.78 -26.67 -36.44
C PRO A 442 19.09 -28.09 -37.00
N ALA A 443 19.13 -29.15 -36.16
CA ALA A 443 18.78 -30.54 -36.54
C ALA A 443 18.78 -31.43 -35.28
N ALA A 444 17.61 -31.89 -34.80
CA ALA A 444 16.98 -33.18 -35.12
C ALA A 444 17.45 -34.33 -34.21
N ILE A 445 16.50 -34.84 -33.44
CA ILE A 445 16.59 -35.95 -32.48
C ILE A 445 16.75 -37.29 -33.22
N PRO A 446 17.47 -38.27 -32.65
CA PRO A 446 16.95 -39.63 -32.63
C PRO A 446 16.97 -40.23 -31.21
N ALA A 447 15.99 -41.08 -30.94
CA ALA A 447 15.91 -41.97 -29.78
C ALA A 447 15.21 -43.28 -30.24
N PRO A 448 15.13 -44.38 -29.47
CA PRO A 448 15.81 -44.71 -28.20
C PRO A 448 16.33 -46.18 -28.11
N ALA A 449 16.81 -46.55 -26.90
CA ALA A 449 17.12 -47.89 -26.31
C ALA A 449 18.65 -48.14 -26.15
N ALA A 450 19.20 -48.62 -25.03
CA ALA A 450 18.68 -49.28 -23.82
C ALA A 450 19.62 -49.05 -22.61
N ALA A 451 19.18 -49.52 -21.44
CA ALA A 451 19.65 -49.19 -20.11
C ALA A 451 20.99 -49.84 -19.65
N LEU A 452 21.61 -49.13 -18.68
CA LEU A 452 22.44 -49.59 -17.55
C LEU A 452 23.77 -50.31 -17.84
N ALA A 453 24.85 -49.52 -17.83
CA ALA A 453 26.11 -49.88 -17.18
C ALA A 453 26.49 -48.76 -16.20
N ALA A 454 26.60 -49.12 -14.93
CA ALA A 454 27.05 -48.26 -13.84
C ALA A 454 28.58 -48.36 -13.71
N ASN A 455 29.28 -47.22 -13.73
CA ASN A 455 30.39 -46.86 -12.82
C ASN A 455 31.16 -45.57 -13.21
N GLU A 456 30.53 -44.62 -13.90
CA GLU A 456 31.12 -43.30 -14.14
C GLU A 456 30.23 -42.21 -13.53
N LEU A 457 30.85 -41.27 -12.81
CA LEU A 457 30.16 -40.08 -12.34
C LEU A 457 29.69 -39.28 -13.57
N PRO A 458 28.40 -38.88 -13.63
CA PRO A 458 27.91 -38.09 -14.76
C PRO A 458 28.60 -36.74 -14.79
N ALA A 459 29.04 -36.31 -15.98
CA ALA A 459 29.66 -35.00 -16.18
C ALA A 459 28.73 -33.84 -15.77
N ASP A 460 27.42 -34.06 -15.87
CA ASP A 460 26.37 -33.16 -15.40
C ASP A 460 25.29 -33.97 -14.68
N LEU A 461 25.19 -33.77 -13.35
CA LEU A 461 24.22 -34.46 -12.51
C LEU A 461 22.77 -34.07 -12.86
N GLY A 462 22.52 -32.82 -13.25
CA GLY A 462 21.20 -32.31 -13.59
C GLY A 462 20.65 -32.97 -14.85
N ALA A 463 21.45 -32.99 -15.92
CA ALA A 463 21.07 -33.63 -17.18
C ALA A 463 20.86 -35.14 -17.02
N TRP A 464 21.68 -35.81 -16.20
CA TRP A 464 21.52 -37.24 -15.93
C TRP A 464 20.23 -37.55 -15.16
N LEU A 465 19.89 -36.75 -14.14
CA LEU A 465 18.64 -36.91 -13.39
C LEU A 465 17.40 -36.66 -14.25
N ASP A 466 17.41 -35.62 -15.10
CA ASP A 466 16.32 -35.32 -16.03
C ASP A 466 16.12 -36.46 -17.05
N ALA A 467 17.21 -37.10 -17.52
CA ALA A 467 17.13 -38.25 -18.40
C ALA A 467 16.53 -39.50 -17.72
N GLN A 468 16.92 -39.79 -16.47
CA GLN A 468 16.32 -40.88 -15.68
C GLN A 468 14.83 -40.61 -15.38
N GLU A 469 14.49 -39.37 -15.03
CA GLU A 469 13.11 -38.96 -14.77
C GLU A 469 12.23 -39.10 -16.01
N ARG A 470 12.72 -38.66 -17.18
CA ARG A 470 12.01 -38.79 -18.45
C ARG A 470 11.72 -40.26 -18.79
N LEU A 471 12.69 -41.15 -18.56
CA LEU A 471 12.56 -42.58 -18.85
C LEU A 471 11.44 -43.24 -18.02
N ILE A 472 11.37 -42.95 -16.73
CA ILE A 472 10.34 -43.49 -15.82
C ILE A 472 8.95 -42.97 -16.20
N LEU A 473 8.83 -41.67 -16.52
CA LEU A 473 7.56 -41.05 -16.90
C LEU A 473 6.99 -41.59 -18.22
N VAL A 474 7.84 -41.77 -19.23
CA VAL A 474 7.43 -42.36 -20.53
C VAL A 474 6.94 -43.79 -20.32
N ARG A 475 7.68 -44.61 -19.55
CA ARG A 475 7.28 -45.99 -19.26
C ARG A 475 5.92 -46.08 -18.54
N ALA A 476 5.68 -45.22 -17.55
CA ALA A 476 4.39 -45.17 -16.86
C ALA A 476 3.23 -44.72 -17.76
N LEU A 477 3.49 -43.82 -18.72
CA LEU A 477 2.51 -43.39 -19.72
C LEU A 477 2.20 -44.51 -20.71
N ASP A 478 3.21 -45.22 -21.21
CA ASP A 478 3.00 -46.34 -22.14
C ASP A 478 2.22 -47.48 -21.49
N GLU A 479 2.56 -47.87 -20.26
CA GLU A 479 1.86 -48.93 -19.51
C GLU A 479 0.41 -48.57 -19.16
N THR A 480 0.02 -47.30 -19.24
CA THR A 480 -1.35 -46.81 -18.98
C THR A 480 -2.07 -46.32 -20.25
N GLY A 481 -1.52 -46.58 -21.44
CA GLY A 481 -2.11 -46.15 -22.71
C GLY A 481 -2.20 -44.62 -22.86
N PHE A 482 -1.20 -43.90 -22.37
CA PHE A 482 -1.13 -42.43 -22.28
C PHE A 482 -2.24 -41.77 -21.43
N ASN A 483 -2.92 -42.53 -20.56
CA ASN A 483 -3.81 -41.95 -19.56
C ASN A 483 -3.00 -41.26 -18.44
N ARG A 484 -2.77 -39.96 -18.63
CA ARG A 484 -1.92 -39.12 -17.75
C ARG A 484 -2.34 -39.13 -16.29
N THR A 485 -3.64 -39.26 -16.00
CA THR A 485 -4.16 -39.30 -14.62
C THR A 485 -3.83 -40.63 -13.94
N ALA A 486 -3.99 -41.74 -14.66
CA ALA A 486 -3.63 -43.07 -14.16
C ALA A 486 -2.11 -43.24 -14.01
N ALA A 487 -1.33 -42.74 -14.97
CA ALA A 487 0.13 -42.73 -14.90
C ALA A 487 0.64 -41.93 -13.69
N ALA A 488 0.03 -40.77 -13.40
CA ALA A 488 0.38 -39.92 -12.26
C ALA A 488 0.14 -40.65 -10.94
N ALA A 489 -1.06 -41.22 -10.76
CA ALA A 489 -1.42 -41.95 -9.55
C ALA A 489 -0.46 -43.13 -9.28
N ARG A 490 -0.05 -43.87 -10.33
CA ARG A 490 0.87 -45.01 -10.19
C ARG A 490 2.28 -44.63 -9.76
N LEU A 491 2.72 -43.42 -10.10
CA LEU A 491 4.01 -42.87 -9.67
C LEU A 491 3.92 -42.08 -8.35
N GLY A 492 2.74 -42.06 -7.69
CA GLY A 492 2.52 -41.27 -6.48
C GLY A 492 2.49 -39.75 -6.73
N LEU A 493 2.26 -39.33 -7.97
CA LEU A 493 2.22 -37.93 -8.39
C LEU A 493 0.78 -37.47 -8.63
N ASN A 494 0.50 -36.19 -8.43
CA ASN A 494 -0.77 -35.61 -8.86
C ASN A 494 -0.73 -35.18 -10.35
N LEU A 495 -1.91 -35.01 -10.96
CA LEU A 495 -2.02 -34.69 -12.40
C LEU A 495 -1.33 -33.38 -12.79
N ARG A 496 -1.30 -32.38 -11.89
CA ARG A 496 -0.61 -31.10 -12.11
C ARG A 496 0.91 -31.30 -12.16
N GLN A 497 1.48 -32.09 -11.24
CA GLN A 497 2.90 -32.44 -11.21
C GLN A 497 3.31 -33.27 -12.43
N MET A 498 2.49 -34.24 -12.84
CA MET A 498 2.71 -35.02 -14.07
C MET A 498 2.77 -34.12 -15.31
N ARG A 499 1.81 -33.20 -15.47
CA ARG A 499 1.78 -32.25 -16.61
C ARG A 499 3.00 -31.33 -16.65
N TYR A 500 3.40 -30.80 -15.49
CA TYR A 500 4.60 -29.96 -15.36
C TYR A 500 5.86 -30.73 -15.76
N ARG A 501 6.06 -31.95 -15.21
CA ARG A 501 7.24 -32.78 -15.52
C ARG A 501 7.27 -33.22 -16.99
N MET A 502 6.12 -33.56 -17.58
CA MET A 502 6.03 -33.86 -19.02
C MET A 502 6.37 -32.65 -19.91
N ALA A 503 5.94 -31.44 -19.54
CA ALA A 503 6.25 -30.21 -20.28
C ALA A 503 7.73 -29.84 -20.15
N ARG A 504 8.28 -29.89 -18.92
CA ARG A 504 9.70 -29.61 -18.63
C ARG A 504 10.63 -30.57 -19.37
N LEU A 505 10.30 -31.87 -19.36
CA LEU A 505 11.13 -32.92 -19.96
C LEU A 505 10.78 -33.18 -21.42
N GLY A 506 9.81 -32.49 -22.02
CA GLY A 506 9.46 -32.59 -23.45
C GLY A 506 8.85 -33.93 -23.88
N ILE A 507 7.97 -34.53 -23.09
CA ILE A 507 7.29 -35.81 -23.38
C ILE A 507 5.93 -35.56 -24.06
N SER A 508 5.74 -36.03 -25.30
CA SER A 508 4.52 -35.85 -26.10
C SER A 508 3.93 -37.20 -26.57
N ALA A 509 2.62 -37.27 -26.82
CA ALA A 509 1.94 -38.50 -27.26
C ALA A 509 2.14 -38.80 -28.77
N PRO A 510 2.08 -40.07 -29.23
CA PRO A 510 2.29 -40.40 -30.64
C PRO A 510 1.09 -39.93 -31.51
N PRO A 511 1.33 -39.48 -32.75
CA PRO A 511 0.27 -39.01 -33.65
C PRO A 511 -0.47 -40.20 -34.30
N THR A 512 -1.80 -40.25 -34.19
CA THR A 512 -2.63 -41.24 -34.90
C THR A 512 -2.83 -40.85 -36.37
N ALA A 513 -2.57 -41.79 -37.27
CA ALA A 513 -2.54 -41.65 -38.73
C ALA A 513 -3.90 -41.31 -39.38
N ARG A 514 -3.84 -40.53 -40.47
CA ARG A 514 -4.94 -40.26 -41.42
C ARG A 514 -5.01 -41.31 -42.54
N PRO A 515 -6.19 -41.56 -43.12
CA PRO A 515 -6.31 -41.82 -44.55
C PRO A 515 -6.88 -40.61 -45.32
N MET A 516 -6.49 -40.55 -46.59
CA MET A 516 -6.91 -39.57 -47.61
C MET A 516 -8.40 -39.75 -47.99
N THR A 517 -9.09 -38.68 -48.40
CA THR A 517 -9.70 -38.48 -49.74
C THR A 517 -10.55 -37.18 -49.75
N THR A 518 -10.66 -36.58 -50.93
CA THR A 518 -11.15 -35.26 -51.34
C THR A 518 -12.65 -34.98 -51.16
N ALA A 519 -13.00 -33.80 -50.63
CA ALA A 519 -14.23 -33.02 -50.87
C ALA A 519 -14.06 -31.59 -50.27
N PRO A 520 -14.74 -30.53 -50.76
CA PRO A 520 -14.54 -29.17 -50.25
C PRO A 520 -15.04 -29.10 -48.80
N GLU A 521 -14.17 -28.67 -47.88
CA GLU A 521 -14.48 -28.62 -46.45
C GLU A 521 -15.74 -27.76 -46.19
N PRO A 522 -16.68 -28.22 -45.35
CA PRO A 522 -17.75 -27.37 -44.85
C PRO A 522 -17.14 -26.17 -44.12
N ARG A 523 -17.77 -24.99 -44.24
CA ARG A 523 -17.35 -23.76 -43.55
C ARG A 523 -17.18 -24.06 -42.06
N ARG A 524 -15.92 -24.12 -41.59
CA ARG A 524 -15.60 -24.34 -40.17
C ARG A 524 -16.37 -23.33 -39.31
N PRO A 525 -16.98 -23.75 -38.19
CA PRO A 525 -17.73 -22.85 -37.31
C PRO A 525 -16.84 -21.69 -36.82
N LEU A 526 -17.42 -20.51 -36.65
CA LEU A 526 -16.70 -19.33 -36.11
C LEU A 526 -16.31 -19.49 -34.64
N TRP A 527 -17.00 -20.38 -33.93
CA TRP A 527 -16.83 -20.63 -32.50
C TRP A 527 -16.46 -22.09 -32.25
N GLN A 528 -15.50 -22.33 -31.36
CA GLN A 528 -15.06 -23.66 -30.94
C GLN A 528 -14.91 -23.69 -29.42
N HIS A 529 -15.71 -24.50 -28.73
CA HIS A 529 -15.67 -24.63 -27.26
C HIS A 529 -15.77 -23.28 -26.50
N GLY A 530 -16.59 -22.33 -26.98
CA GLY A 530 -16.71 -20.97 -26.40
C GLY A 530 -15.72 -19.94 -26.96
N TRP A 531 -14.77 -20.37 -27.80
CA TRP A 531 -13.69 -19.54 -28.33
C TRP A 531 -13.92 -19.08 -29.77
N TYR A 532 -13.65 -17.81 -30.06
CA TYR A 532 -13.69 -17.25 -31.40
C TYR A 532 -12.47 -17.72 -32.19
N ARG A 533 -12.69 -18.36 -33.35
CA ARG A 533 -11.64 -19.07 -34.10
C ARG A 533 -10.45 -18.21 -34.55
N HIS A 534 -10.66 -16.89 -34.66
CA HIS A 534 -9.61 -15.95 -35.09
C HIS A 534 -8.89 -15.31 -33.91
N ALA A 535 -9.34 -15.58 -32.68
CA ALA A 535 -8.68 -15.18 -31.46
C ALA A 535 -7.73 -16.28 -30.98
N ARG A 536 -6.59 -15.89 -30.43
CA ARG A 536 -5.72 -16.78 -29.66
C ARG A 536 -6.35 -17.03 -28.30
N ALA A 537 -6.43 -18.29 -27.89
CA ALA A 537 -6.97 -18.63 -26.58
C ALA A 537 -5.90 -18.45 -25.49
N LEU A 538 -6.19 -17.61 -24.51
CA LEU A 538 -5.33 -17.39 -23.35
C LEU A 538 -6.24 -17.23 -22.12
N PRO A 539 -6.62 -18.33 -21.44
CA PRO A 539 -7.69 -18.28 -20.45
C PRO A 539 -7.32 -17.44 -19.22
N SER A 540 -8.22 -16.53 -18.82
CA SER A 540 -8.14 -15.79 -17.56
C SER A 540 -8.76 -16.59 -16.42
N PRO A 541 -8.20 -16.54 -15.19
CA PRO A 541 -8.85 -17.10 -14.00
C PRO A 541 -9.98 -16.23 -13.44
N ASN A 542 -10.05 -14.94 -13.80
CA ASN A 542 -10.97 -13.96 -13.20
C ASN A 542 -12.30 -13.89 -14.00
N PHE A 543 -13.06 -14.98 -13.94
CA PHE A 543 -14.39 -15.09 -14.57
C PHE A 543 -15.39 -15.82 -13.67
N GLY A 544 -16.67 -15.68 -13.97
CA GLY A 544 -17.74 -16.40 -13.29
C GLY A 544 -18.96 -16.64 -14.18
N PRO A 545 -19.98 -17.35 -13.67
CA PRO A 545 -21.21 -17.56 -14.43
C PRO A 545 -21.92 -16.23 -14.67
N ARG A 546 -22.50 -16.05 -15.87
CA ARG A 546 -23.46 -14.96 -16.09
C ARG A 546 -24.74 -15.21 -15.29
N PRO A 547 -25.43 -14.15 -14.82
CA PRO A 547 -26.75 -14.31 -14.19
C PRO A 547 -27.73 -15.03 -15.12
N ALA A 548 -28.62 -15.86 -14.57
CA ALA A 548 -29.60 -16.60 -15.37
C ALA A 548 -30.50 -15.67 -16.19
N ASN A 549 -30.87 -16.09 -17.41
CA ASN A 549 -31.71 -15.33 -18.36
C ASN A 549 -31.13 -13.98 -18.82
N THR A 550 -29.83 -13.79 -18.69
CA THR A 550 -29.14 -12.59 -19.16
C THR A 550 -28.95 -12.61 -20.67
N ALA A 551 -29.52 -11.62 -21.37
CA ALA A 551 -29.24 -11.40 -22.79
C ALA A 551 -27.94 -10.62 -22.97
N ILE A 552 -27.02 -11.16 -23.78
CA ILE A 552 -25.80 -10.44 -24.18
C ILE A 552 -26.19 -9.46 -25.28
N ASP A 553 -26.45 -8.21 -24.89
CA ASP A 553 -26.98 -7.16 -25.77
C ASP A 553 -26.09 -5.91 -25.88
N LEU A 554 -24.97 -5.88 -25.16
CA LEU A 554 -24.06 -4.74 -25.11
C LEU A 554 -22.61 -5.18 -25.38
N ILE A 555 -21.92 -4.44 -26.24
CA ILE A 555 -20.46 -4.50 -26.37
C ILE A 555 -19.87 -3.26 -25.70
N VAL A 556 -18.90 -3.43 -24.82
CA VAL A 556 -18.18 -2.31 -24.20
C VAL A 556 -16.74 -2.34 -24.68
N VAL A 557 -16.29 -1.22 -25.25
CA VAL A 557 -14.92 -1.04 -25.73
C VAL A 557 -14.15 -0.21 -24.71
N HIS A 558 -12.99 -0.71 -24.31
CA HIS A 558 -12.12 -0.08 -23.34
C HIS A 558 -10.74 0.19 -23.96
N SER A 559 -10.01 1.12 -23.35
CA SER A 559 -8.59 1.34 -23.62
C SER A 559 -7.80 0.87 -22.41
N ILE A 560 -6.72 0.12 -22.63
CA ILE A 560 -5.85 -0.34 -21.55
C ILE A 560 -4.37 -0.18 -21.88
N SER A 561 -3.63 0.30 -20.88
CA SER A 561 -2.18 0.32 -20.77
C SER A 561 -1.78 0.20 -19.29
N LEU A 562 -0.56 -0.29 -19.02
CA LEU A 562 -0.09 -0.62 -17.66
C LEU A 562 1.38 -0.23 -17.43
N PRO A 563 1.74 0.89 -16.78
CA PRO A 563 0.87 1.97 -16.31
C PRO A 563 0.10 2.66 -17.44
N PRO A 564 -0.97 3.42 -17.13
CA PRO A 564 -1.68 4.21 -18.11
C PRO A 564 -0.69 5.05 -18.93
N GLY A 565 -0.66 4.83 -20.25
CA GLY A 565 0.21 5.56 -21.17
C GLY A 565 1.65 5.06 -21.33
N GLU A 566 2.02 3.90 -20.76
CA GLU A 566 3.41 3.43 -20.76
C GLU A 566 3.55 1.97 -21.26
N PHE A 567 3.00 1.03 -20.50
CA PHE A 567 2.89 -0.42 -20.78
C PHE A 567 1.81 -0.87 -21.76
N GLY A 568 2.09 -1.77 -22.71
CA GLY A 568 1.08 -2.50 -23.48
C GLY A 568 1.38 -3.99 -23.61
N GLY A 569 0.62 -4.69 -24.45
CA GLY A 569 0.93 -6.04 -24.93
C GLY A 569 0.96 -7.12 -23.85
N ASP A 570 2.14 -7.65 -23.57
CA ASP A 570 2.30 -8.85 -22.74
C ASP A 570 2.04 -8.60 -21.26
N HIS A 571 2.24 -7.36 -20.78
CA HIS A 571 1.88 -6.95 -19.43
C HIS A 571 0.36 -6.96 -19.22
N VAL A 572 -0.41 -6.53 -20.23
CA VAL A 572 -1.88 -6.57 -20.16
C VAL A 572 -2.38 -8.01 -20.18
N GLN A 573 -1.79 -8.87 -21.01
CA GLN A 573 -2.07 -10.30 -20.98
C GLN A 573 -1.77 -10.89 -19.60
N ALA A 574 -0.60 -10.57 -19.04
CA ALA A 574 -0.17 -11.07 -17.74
C ALA A 574 -1.07 -10.58 -16.58
N LEU A 575 -1.57 -9.34 -16.64
CA LEU A 575 -2.56 -8.83 -15.70
C LEU A 575 -3.84 -9.69 -15.74
N PHE A 576 -4.42 -9.88 -16.92
CA PHE A 576 -5.66 -10.62 -17.07
C PHE A 576 -5.51 -12.13 -16.81
N THR A 577 -4.29 -12.68 -16.85
CA THR A 577 -4.03 -14.09 -16.50
C THR A 577 -3.50 -14.30 -15.09
N ASN A 578 -3.43 -13.26 -14.24
CA ASN A 578 -2.80 -13.30 -12.90
C ASN A 578 -1.35 -13.81 -12.92
N THR A 579 -0.61 -13.50 -13.99
CA THR A 579 0.81 -13.82 -14.16
C THR A 579 1.67 -12.58 -14.31
N LEU A 580 1.13 -11.40 -14.01
CA LEU A 580 1.89 -10.16 -14.02
C LEU A 580 3.01 -10.25 -12.97
N ASP A 581 4.24 -9.97 -13.39
CA ASP A 581 5.34 -9.82 -12.46
C ASP A 581 5.13 -8.54 -11.67
N TRP A 582 4.60 -8.68 -10.45
CA TRP A 582 4.26 -7.55 -9.61
C TRP A 582 5.48 -6.70 -9.24
N ASP A 583 6.68 -7.27 -9.29
CA ASP A 583 7.91 -6.60 -8.90
C ASP A 583 8.62 -5.94 -10.09
N ALA A 584 8.18 -6.20 -11.32
CA ALA A 584 8.75 -5.61 -12.54
C ALA A 584 8.47 -4.10 -12.67
N HIS A 585 7.46 -3.57 -11.98
CA HIS A 585 7.15 -2.14 -12.03
C HIS A 585 6.39 -1.67 -10.77
N PRO A 586 6.72 -0.51 -10.16
CA PRO A 586 6.05 -0.02 -8.95
C PRO A 586 4.53 0.12 -9.10
N TYR A 587 4.04 0.53 -10.28
CA TYR A 587 2.61 0.56 -10.57
C TYR A 587 1.95 -0.82 -10.46
N PHE A 588 2.62 -1.91 -10.89
CA PHE A 588 2.03 -3.26 -10.79
C PHE A 588 1.79 -3.62 -9.32
N GLN A 589 2.69 -3.22 -8.42
CA GLN A 589 2.48 -3.40 -6.97
C GLN A 589 1.23 -2.69 -6.46
N THR A 590 0.89 -1.50 -6.98
CA THR A 590 -0.31 -0.74 -6.56
C THR A 590 -1.63 -1.41 -6.96
N ILE A 591 -1.61 -2.20 -8.04
CA ILE A 591 -2.78 -2.95 -8.53
C ILE A 591 -2.70 -4.44 -8.16
N ARG A 592 -1.79 -4.81 -7.25
CA ARG A 592 -1.62 -6.19 -6.78
C ARG A 592 -2.88 -6.67 -6.06
N GLY A 593 -3.39 -7.83 -6.47
CA GLY A 593 -4.64 -8.38 -5.94
C GLY A 593 -5.90 -7.89 -6.66
N LEU A 594 -5.76 -7.03 -7.69
CA LEU A 594 -6.87 -6.64 -8.55
C LEU A 594 -7.33 -7.84 -9.41
N GLU A 595 -8.54 -8.33 -9.15
CA GLU A 595 -9.15 -9.39 -9.96
C GLU A 595 -9.98 -8.79 -11.10
N VAL A 596 -9.35 -8.63 -12.25
CA VAL A 596 -9.99 -8.08 -13.46
C VAL A 596 -9.69 -8.94 -14.68
N SER A 597 -10.60 -8.91 -15.65
CA SER A 597 -10.46 -9.56 -16.94
C SER A 597 -11.32 -8.88 -18.00
N ALA A 598 -11.25 -9.39 -19.23
CA ALA A 598 -12.12 -9.02 -20.33
C ALA A 598 -12.43 -10.25 -21.19
N HIS A 599 -13.40 -10.14 -22.09
CA HIS A 599 -13.64 -11.22 -23.05
C HIS A 599 -12.55 -11.25 -24.11
N PHE A 600 -12.20 -10.09 -24.67
CA PHE A 600 -11.23 -9.97 -25.74
C PHE A 600 -10.21 -8.85 -25.50
N PHE A 601 -9.02 -9.01 -26.07
CA PHE A 601 -7.99 -7.97 -26.12
C PHE A 601 -7.37 -7.88 -27.51
N ILE A 602 -7.24 -6.65 -28.02
CA ILE A 602 -6.70 -6.35 -29.34
C ILE A 602 -5.47 -5.47 -29.19
N ARG A 603 -4.32 -6.01 -29.57
CA ARG A 603 -3.05 -5.29 -29.60
C ARG A 603 -3.00 -4.26 -30.73
N ARG A 604 -2.05 -3.33 -30.66
CA ARG A 604 -1.84 -2.28 -31.68
C ARG A 604 -1.63 -2.84 -33.09
N ASP A 605 -1.00 -4.01 -33.21
CA ASP A 605 -0.78 -4.73 -34.48
C ASP A 605 -2.03 -5.47 -35.00
N GLY A 606 -3.14 -5.44 -34.26
CA GLY A 606 -4.39 -6.12 -34.59
C GLY A 606 -4.44 -7.60 -34.16
N ALA A 607 -3.42 -8.11 -33.48
CA ALA A 607 -3.49 -9.44 -32.91
C ALA A 607 -4.60 -9.50 -31.83
N LEU A 608 -5.40 -10.57 -31.88
CA LEU A 608 -6.61 -10.74 -31.09
C LEU A 608 -6.45 -11.92 -30.14
N TRP A 609 -6.67 -11.67 -28.85
CA TRP A 609 -6.79 -12.68 -27.81
C TRP A 609 -8.21 -12.72 -27.30
N GLN A 610 -8.61 -13.89 -26.86
CA GLN A 610 -9.75 -14.06 -25.99
C GLN A 610 -9.21 -14.52 -24.63
N PHE A 611 -9.87 -14.12 -23.54
CA PHE A 611 -9.53 -14.60 -22.20
C PHE A 611 -10.67 -15.34 -21.54
N VAL A 612 -11.89 -14.86 -21.75
CA VAL A 612 -13.11 -15.42 -21.17
C VAL A 612 -14.09 -15.76 -22.30
N SER A 613 -14.80 -16.89 -22.18
CA SER A 613 -15.89 -17.23 -23.10
C SER A 613 -16.95 -16.13 -23.06
N VAL A 614 -17.54 -15.79 -24.21
CA VAL A 614 -18.63 -14.80 -24.22
C VAL A 614 -19.84 -15.24 -23.41
N ASP A 615 -20.01 -16.55 -23.24
CA ASP A 615 -21.08 -17.15 -22.44
C ASP A 615 -20.85 -16.99 -20.93
N ASP A 616 -19.62 -16.69 -20.51
CA ASP A 616 -19.22 -16.43 -19.12
C ASP A 616 -19.06 -14.92 -18.85
N ARG A 617 -19.14 -14.53 -17.58
CA ARG A 617 -18.91 -13.16 -17.12
C ARG A 617 -17.42 -12.95 -16.86
N ALA A 618 -16.81 -11.97 -17.51
CA ALA A 618 -15.49 -11.46 -17.12
C ALA A 618 -15.65 -10.53 -15.90
N TRP A 619 -14.74 -10.60 -14.93
CA TRP A 619 -14.81 -9.71 -13.77
C TRP A 619 -14.25 -8.32 -14.10
N HIS A 620 -14.96 -7.29 -13.67
CA HIS A 620 -14.62 -5.89 -13.92
C HIS A 620 -14.59 -5.10 -12.62
N ALA A 621 -13.74 -4.07 -12.55
CA ALA A 621 -13.63 -3.23 -11.38
C ALA A 621 -14.73 -2.15 -11.34
N GLY A 622 -15.58 -2.23 -10.31
CA GLY A 622 -16.47 -1.16 -9.87
C GLY A 622 -17.81 -1.05 -10.61
N ALA A 623 -18.66 -0.14 -10.13
CA ALA A 623 -20.03 0.05 -10.61
C ALA A 623 -20.11 0.50 -12.09
N SER A 624 -21.14 0.06 -12.79
CA SER A 624 -21.42 0.37 -14.19
C SER A 624 -22.94 0.41 -14.43
N CYS A 625 -23.44 1.36 -15.21
CA CYS A 625 -24.84 1.47 -15.58
C CYS A 625 -24.99 1.82 -17.07
N PHE A 626 -25.92 1.18 -17.79
CA PHE A 626 -26.19 1.53 -19.19
C PHE A 626 -27.67 1.33 -19.53
N GLY A 627 -28.29 2.35 -20.14
CA GLY A 627 -29.70 2.30 -20.53
C GLY A 627 -30.66 2.07 -19.35
N GLY A 628 -30.34 2.61 -18.17
CA GLY A 628 -31.16 2.48 -16.95
C GLY A 628 -31.01 1.16 -16.19
N ARG A 629 -30.04 0.30 -16.57
CA ARG A 629 -29.71 -0.95 -15.88
C ARG A 629 -28.36 -0.83 -15.18
N ASP A 630 -28.33 -1.18 -13.89
CA ASP A 630 -27.09 -1.25 -13.11
C ASP A 630 -26.34 -2.57 -13.35
N ASN A 631 -25.05 -2.59 -12.99
CA ASN A 631 -24.11 -3.69 -13.19
C ASN A 631 -24.04 -4.19 -14.64
N CYS A 632 -24.00 -3.28 -15.60
CA CYS A 632 -24.02 -3.64 -17.02
C CYS A 632 -22.87 -4.52 -17.52
N ASN A 633 -21.75 -4.50 -16.81
CA ASN A 633 -20.60 -5.36 -17.09
C ASN A 633 -20.96 -6.86 -17.00
N ASP A 634 -21.93 -7.25 -16.16
CA ASP A 634 -22.33 -8.65 -15.97
C ASP A 634 -22.98 -9.26 -17.22
N TYR A 635 -23.51 -8.42 -18.11
CA TYR A 635 -24.24 -8.83 -19.32
C TYR A 635 -23.65 -8.28 -20.62
N SER A 636 -22.58 -7.51 -20.55
CA SER A 636 -21.85 -7.07 -21.74
C SER A 636 -20.74 -8.02 -22.18
N VAL A 637 -20.23 -7.80 -23.40
CA VAL A 637 -18.93 -8.31 -23.86
C VAL A 637 -17.91 -7.18 -23.77
N GLY A 638 -16.94 -7.32 -22.88
CA GLY A 638 -15.83 -6.37 -22.71
C GLY A 638 -14.72 -6.64 -23.73
N ILE A 639 -14.36 -5.63 -24.51
CA ILE A 639 -13.26 -5.67 -25.48
C ILE A 639 -12.24 -4.59 -25.15
N GLU A 640 -11.04 -5.02 -24.79
CA GLU A 640 -9.93 -4.16 -24.44
C GLU A 640 -9.08 -3.87 -25.67
N LEU A 641 -8.80 -2.60 -25.92
CA LEU A 641 -7.88 -2.16 -26.97
C LEU A 641 -6.59 -1.66 -26.32
N GLU A 642 -5.45 -2.17 -26.80
CA GLU A 642 -4.15 -1.64 -26.39
C GLU A 642 -4.02 -0.17 -26.84
N GLY A 643 -3.96 0.75 -25.88
CA GLY A 643 -3.97 2.18 -26.15
C GLY A 643 -3.19 2.97 -25.12
N LEU A 644 -2.51 4.02 -25.58
CA LEU A 644 -1.89 5.03 -24.72
C LEU A 644 -2.92 6.12 -24.45
N GLU A 645 -3.00 6.63 -23.22
CA GLU A 645 -4.01 7.62 -22.84
C GLU A 645 -3.95 8.86 -23.75
N GLY A 646 -5.07 9.19 -24.41
CA GLY A 646 -5.17 10.29 -25.39
C GLY A 646 -4.57 10.03 -26.78
N GLY A 647 -3.93 8.87 -27.01
CA GLY A 647 -3.33 8.49 -28.29
C GLY A 647 -4.33 7.96 -29.33
N ARG A 648 -3.97 8.03 -30.62
CA ARG A 648 -4.80 7.49 -31.71
C ARG A 648 -4.67 5.96 -31.80
N PHE A 649 -5.78 5.26 -32.02
CA PHE A 649 -5.80 3.81 -32.26
C PHE A 649 -5.39 3.46 -33.69
N GLU A 650 -4.72 2.32 -33.84
CA GLU A 650 -4.13 1.88 -35.10
C GLU A 650 -5.17 1.30 -36.07
N PRO A 651 -5.00 1.45 -37.40
CA PRO A 651 -5.86 0.83 -38.40
C PRO A 651 -6.09 -0.68 -38.21
N ALA A 652 -5.07 -1.41 -37.77
CA ALA A 652 -5.14 -2.85 -37.54
C ALA A 652 -6.10 -3.21 -36.41
N GLN A 653 -6.21 -2.38 -35.37
CA GLN A 653 -7.17 -2.58 -34.28
C GLN A 653 -8.61 -2.51 -34.77
N TYR A 654 -8.95 -1.52 -35.62
CA TYR A 654 -10.28 -1.45 -36.24
C TYR A 654 -10.54 -2.63 -37.19
N ALA A 655 -9.51 -3.11 -37.88
CA ALA A 655 -9.60 -4.26 -38.78
C ALA A 655 -9.86 -5.57 -38.04
N ALA A 656 -9.40 -5.71 -36.79
CA ALA A 656 -9.71 -6.84 -35.91
C ALA A 656 -11.06 -6.67 -35.19
N LEU A 657 -11.35 -5.46 -34.70
CA LEU A 657 -12.55 -5.15 -33.92
C LEU A 657 -13.83 -5.29 -34.75
N ALA A 658 -13.86 -4.80 -35.99
CA ALA A 658 -15.09 -4.78 -36.78
C ALA A 658 -15.61 -6.18 -37.19
N PRO A 659 -14.76 -7.14 -37.62
CA PRO A 659 -15.18 -8.53 -37.82
C PRO A 659 -15.62 -9.23 -36.52
N LEU A 660 -14.95 -8.96 -35.40
CA LEU A 660 -15.31 -9.51 -34.10
C LEU A 660 -16.72 -9.05 -33.67
N CYS A 661 -17.00 -7.75 -33.70
CA CYS A 661 -18.33 -7.22 -33.36
C CYS A 661 -19.43 -7.78 -34.28
N ARG A 662 -19.15 -7.96 -35.58
CA ARG A 662 -20.10 -8.62 -36.50
C ARG A 662 -20.35 -10.07 -36.14
N ALA A 663 -19.32 -10.82 -35.74
CA ALA A 663 -19.48 -12.20 -35.29
C ALA A 663 -20.25 -12.31 -33.97
N LEU A 664 -20.04 -11.37 -33.04
CA LEU A 664 -20.80 -11.26 -31.79
C LEU A 664 -22.28 -10.98 -32.07
N ALA A 665 -22.58 -10.00 -32.92
CA ALA A 665 -23.95 -9.66 -33.30
C ALA A 665 -24.68 -10.74 -34.13
N ALA A 666 -23.92 -11.65 -34.76
CA ALA A 666 -24.49 -12.81 -35.43
C ALA A 666 -24.87 -13.94 -34.45
N ARG A 667 -24.25 -13.97 -33.25
CA ARG A 667 -24.47 -15.00 -32.22
C ARG A 667 -25.39 -14.52 -31.09
N HIS A 668 -25.36 -13.24 -30.76
CA HIS A 668 -26.06 -12.64 -29.63
C HIS A 668 -26.85 -11.39 -30.09
N PRO A 669 -27.96 -11.05 -29.40
CA PRO A 669 -28.82 -9.93 -29.77
C PRO A 669 -28.21 -8.57 -29.39
N ILE A 670 -27.03 -8.24 -29.93
CA ILE A 670 -26.33 -6.99 -29.65
C ILE A 670 -27.18 -5.79 -30.09
N ALA A 671 -27.63 -5.02 -29.10
CA ALA A 671 -28.45 -3.82 -29.24
C ALA A 671 -27.62 -2.54 -29.29
N ALA A 672 -26.48 -2.49 -28.58
CA ALA A 672 -25.62 -1.32 -28.54
C ALA A 672 -24.13 -1.66 -28.42
N ILE A 673 -23.29 -0.70 -28.79
CA ILE A 673 -21.86 -0.66 -28.51
C ILE A 673 -21.52 0.69 -27.86
N ALA A 674 -20.74 0.65 -26.77
CA ALA A 674 -20.43 1.83 -25.97
C ALA A 674 -18.98 1.79 -25.47
N GLY A 675 -18.48 2.93 -25.02
CA GLY A 675 -17.21 3.02 -24.28
C GLY A 675 -17.42 3.03 -22.77
N HIS A 676 -16.33 3.05 -22.00
CA HIS A 676 -16.38 3.09 -20.53
C HIS A 676 -17.06 4.35 -20.00
N GLU A 677 -16.78 5.51 -20.62
CA GLU A 677 -17.34 6.81 -20.24
C GLU A 677 -18.87 6.87 -20.35
N HIS A 678 -19.44 6.01 -21.20
CA HIS A 678 -20.89 5.88 -21.39
C HIS A 678 -21.55 4.97 -20.36
N ILE A 679 -20.82 4.00 -19.82
CA ILE A 679 -21.34 3.04 -18.83
C ILE A 679 -20.97 3.40 -17.39
N ALA A 680 -19.97 4.26 -17.18
CA ALA A 680 -19.56 4.76 -15.87
C ALA A 680 -19.11 6.24 -16.00
N PRO A 681 -20.05 7.17 -16.19
CA PRO A 681 -19.74 8.58 -16.41
C PRO A 681 -18.91 9.17 -15.26
N GLY A 682 -17.88 9.96 -15.60
CA GLY A 682 -17.00 10.62 -14.63
C GLY A 682 -15.90 9.73 -14.03
N ARG A 683 -15.88 8.42 -14.32
CA ARG A 683 -14.83 7.51 -13.84
C ARG A 683 -13.58 7.54 -14.71
N LYS A 684 -13.74 7.37 -16.02
CA LYS A 684 -12.68 7.45 -17.03
C LYS A 684 -13.27 7.93 -18.36
N HIS A 685 -12.47 8.65 -19.14
CA HIS A 685 -12.82 9.03 -20.51
C HIS A 685 -12.26 8.00 -21.50
N ASP A 686 -12.65 6.72 -21.38
CA ASP A 686 -12.16 5.60 -22.21
C ASP A 686 -13.24 5.07 -23.16
N PRO A 687 -12.93 4.72 -24.43
CA PRO A 687 -11.60 4.61 -25.04
C PRO A 687 -10.97 5.98 -25.41
N GLY A 688 -11.69 7.08 -25.14
CA GLY A 688 -11.14 8.43 -25.17
C GLY A 688 -11.11 9.09 -26.54
N PRO A 689 -10.60 10.34 -26.61
CA PRO A 689 -10.70 11.17 -27.80
C PRO A 689 -9.93 10.63 -29.00
N GLY A 690 -8.97 9.72 -28.78
CA GLY A 690 -8.22 9.06 -29.85
C GLY A 690 -8.99 7.95 -30.58
N PHE A 691 -10.11 7.49 -30.02
CA PHE A 691 -10.96 6.46 -30.64
C PHE A 691 -11.94 7.05 -31.64
N ASN A 692 -11.94 6.51 -32.87
CA ASN A 692 -12.72 7.01 -33.98
C ASN A 692 -14.02 6.21 -34.14
N TRP A 693 -15.04 6.62 -33.37
CA TRP A 693 -16.39 6.06 -33.44
C TRP A 693 -16.99 6.07 -34.87
N PRO A 694 -16.92 7.17 -35.65
CA PRO A 694 -17.42 7.18 -37.04
C PRO A 694 -16.78 6.12 -37.95
N ARG A 695 -15.46 5.87 -37.79
CA ARG A 695 -14.74 4.84 -38.54
C ARG A 695 -15.26 3.45 -38.23
N LEU A 696 -15.42 3.13 -36.94
CA LEU A 696 -15.96 1.83 -36.54
C LEU A 696 -17.39 1.65 -37.04
N ARG A 697 -18.25 2.67 -36.91
CA ARG A 697 -19.63 2.62 -37.41
C ARG A 697 -19.69 2.33 -38.90
N ARG A 698 -18.86 3.01 -39.71
CA ARG A 698 -18.76 2.76 -41.16
C ARG A 698 -18.32 1.32 -41.47
N ALA A 699 -17.41 0.76 -40.68
CA ALA A 699 -16.94 -0.62 -40.83
C ALA A 699 -18.01 -1.65 -40.43
N LEU A 700 -18.83 -1.37 -39.40
CA LEU A 700 -19.89 -2.26 -38.94
C LEU A 700 -21.17 -2.19 -39.77
N ARG A 701 -21.44 -1.04 -40.42
CA ARG A 701 -22.70 -0.75 -41.13
C ARG A 701 -23.93 -0.92 -40.22
N TRP A 702 -23.76 -0.67 -38.94
CA TRP A 702 -24.85 -0.68 -37.96
C TRP A 702 -25.57 0.68 -37.93
N PRO A 703 -26.87 0.71 -37.59
CA PRO A 703 -27.61 1.97 -37.51
C PRO A 703 -27.11 2.85 -36.36
N ALA A 704 -27.25 4.17 -36.53
CA ALA A 704 -26.66 5.16 -35.62
C ALA A 704 -27.12 5.02 -34.15
N HIS A 705 -28.36 4.56 -33.91
CA HIS A 705 -28.89 4.37 -32.55
C HIS A 705 -28.16 3.30 -31.73
N ARG A 706 -27.32 2.45 -32.36
CA ARG A 706 -26.51 1.45 -31.64
C ARG A 706 -25.22 2.03 -31.07
N PHE A 707 -24.89 3.28 -31.38
CA PHE A 707 -23.67 3.95 -30.95
C PHE A 707 -24.00 5.08 -29.96
N PRO A 708 -23.01 5.58 -29.22
CA PRO A 708 -23.23 6.70 -28.32
C PRO A 708 -23.73 7.98 -29.04
N PRO A 709 -24.41 8.89 -28.31
CA PRO A 709 -24.85 10.17 -28.87
C PRO A 709 -23.68 10.97 -29.46
N GLY A 710 -23.89 11.60 -30.62
CA GLY A 710 -22.86 12.41 -31.29
C GLY A 710 -21.95 11.66 -32.27
N VAL A 711 -22.11 10.33 -32.42
CA VAL A 711 -21.43 9.55 -33.47
C VAL A 711 -22.17 9.71 -34.80
N ALA A 712 -21.89 10.83 -35.48
CA ALA A 712 -22.56 11.27 -36.71
C ALA A 712 -22.16 10.51 -37.98
#